data_AF-A0A218WYD7-F1
#
_entry.id   AF-A0A218WYD7-F1
#
_cell.length_a   1.000
_cell.length_b   1.000
_cell.length_c   1.000
_cell.angle_alpha   90.00
_cell.angle_beta   90.00
_cell.angle_gamma   90.00
#
_symmetry.space_group_name_H-M   'P 1'
#
loop_
_entity.id
_entity.type
_entity.pdbx_description
1 polymer ?
#
loop_
_entity_poly.entity_id
_entity_poly.type
_entity_poly.pdbx_seq_one_letter_code
_entity_poly.pdbx_strand_id
1 'polypeptide(L)'
;MAKDTIFRVSCILAVVFLSINSIACSSQDDDRKVYIVYMGSLPTETSEIYSPTSHHLSLLQDVVGDERSASVSIVRSYKRSFNGFAAKLTKQEAEKLAKKDGVLSVFPSQTYHVQTTKSWDYIGLPNTVKRNPTVEGNTIIGVIDSGVYPNSESFSDKGFGPPPSKWKGSCNGGTNFTCNNKLIGARYYVSTEDTAVDASGHGTHTASTAAGNAVEGASFFGLANGTARGAVPSSRIAIYRVCDSQDSCEGAGILAAFDDAIADGVDIITVSLGGQFPTPFDVDSIAIGSFHAMSNGILVTHSAGNSGPDRQTVASVAPWVLTVAANTIDRKFISKLELNDGTVLTGIAVNSFPSSLSNSALVFGDQVAKSCDEGSARLCFARCLDMQKVSGKILVCQSGDSSVATVAAIFNASGVILMQDFPDTAFVFPLPAVALDNTAFEKLMSYYNSTRNPQGRILKGETVPDSAAPVTASFSSRGPNAITPDIMKPDVSAPGVDILAAYPPDVPPSKGGGDDRRVKFNVISGTSMSCPHVAGAAAYVKTFHPDWSPSAIKSALMTTGQINPIKAADPGLVYEITKDDYVNLLCSLGINIRRIDGNSTCPKGAKNITEAELNYPSLIFKAPVSKPFKLALSRTVTNVGPPNSTYKAKAISASNVNITVVPEILSFKSIHEKKSFTVEISGSGFKSGTLLSEELDSADSLAGAFPNFKSKLQVQLGDGPSTGVTTFRLVKALISFAWKEILIMALRALIYTVASFVGPYLIEAFVQCLSRGSGSLSCSKWALRLCGSSCNDLREGPDPFMPVKTGPDKRRDINFVSIDAERVGDFVWYMHDPLMVLLQVTLALIILYKNLGLGAIASLVATILVMLANLPLASLQEKFQEGLMKSKDKRMKATLEILRNMKILKLQAWEMKFLSKIRELRGIEVGWLKKFVYTCALTSFVFWGAPTFVTVATFVACMLMGIPLESGKILSALATFRILQEPIYNLSLIPSQW
;
A
#
# COMPACT_ATOMS: atom_id res chain seq x y z
N MET A 1 -7.21 -70.86 -0.84
CA MET A 1 -5.87 -71.45 -1.04
C MET A 1 -5.47 -71.69 -2.51
N ALA A 2 -6.21 -71.18 -3.52
CA ALA A 2 -5.81 -71.26 -4.94
C ALA A 2 -5.59 -69.90 -5.64
N LYS A 3 -5.82 -68.77 -4.95
CA LYS A 3 -5.59 -67.42 -5.51
C LYS A 3 -4.25 -66.80 -5.08
N ASP A 4 -3.70 -67.16 -3.92
CA ASP A 4 -2.42 -66.62 -3.46
C ASP A 4 -1.19 -67.18 -4.18
N THR A 5 -1.30 -68.38 -4.76
CA THR A 5 -0.20 -69.01 -5.50
C THR A 5 -0.09 -68.46 -6.93
N ILE A 6 -1.21 -68.04 -7.53
CA ILE A 6 -1.24 -67.42 -8.87
C ILE A 6 -0.67 -66.00 -8.83
N PHE A 7 -0.92 -65.26 -7.74
CA PHE A 7 -0.40 -63.90 -7.57
C PHE A 7 1.13 -63.88 -7.41
N ARG A 8 1.71 -64.87 -6.71
CA ARG A 8 3.18 -64.96 -6.54
C ARG A 8 3.92 -65.42 -7.81
N VAL A 9 3.29 -66.23 -8.67
CA VAL A 9 3.88 -66.67 -9.94
C VAL A 9 3.81 -65.57 -11.01
N SER A 10 2.75 -64.75 -11.05
CA SER A 10 2.67 -63.58 -11.93
C SER A 10 3.65 -62.47 -11.56
N CYS A 11 3.93 -62.26 -10.26
CA CYS A 11 4.92 -61.26 -9.84
C CYS A 11 6.37 -61.64 -10.15
N ILE A 12 6.70 -62.93 -10.26
CA ILE A 12 8.05 -63.38 -10.61
C ILE A 12 8.29 -63.33 -12.13
N LEU A 13 7.26 -63.61 -12.94
CA LEU A 13 7.33 -63.49 -14.41
C LEU A 13 7.42 -62.03 -14.90
N ALA A 14 6.83 -61.07 -14.18
CA ALA A 14 6.94 -59.65 -14.51
C ALA A 14 8.34 -59.06 -14.24
N VAL A 15 9.06 -59.58 -13.23
CA VAL A 15 10.41 -59.12 -12.86
C VAL A 15 11.48 -59.67 -13.82
N VAL A 16 11.23 -60.82 -14.47
CA VAL A 16 12.13 -61.42 -15.47
C VAL A 16 11.96 -60.80 -16.86
N PHE A 17 10.78 -60.25 -17.20
CA PHE A 17 10.57 -59.54 -18.47
C PHE A 17 11.16 -58.12 -18.50
N LEU A 18 11.48 -57.54 -17.35
CA LEU A 18 12.06 -56.20 -17.22
C LEU A 18 13.60 -56.18 -17.27
N SER A 19 14.26 -57.34 -17.40
CA SER A 19 15.72 -57.46 -17.30
C SER A 19 16.42 -58.02 -18.56
N ILE A 20 15.73 -58.15 -19.69
CA ILE A 20 16.34 -58.57 -20.97
C ILE A 20 15.90 -57.61 -22.08
N ASN A 21 16.90 -56.97 -22.72
CA ASN A 21 16.84 -56.09 -23.90
C ASN A 21 16.89 -54.57 -23.66
N SER A 22 18.00 -54.12 -23.08
CA SER A 22 18.71 -52.97 -23.64
C SER A 22 19.61 -53.46 -24.77
N ILE A 23 19.38 -53.01 -26.00
CA ILE A 23 20.37 -52.42 -26.96
C ILE A 23 19.84 -52.49 -28.41
N ALA A 24 19.92 -51.31 -29.05
CA ALA A 24 19.96 -51.00 -30.49
C ALA A 24 18.65 -50.94 -31.30
N CYS A 25 18.10 -49.73 -31.38
CA CYS A 25 17.78 -49.12 -32.68
C CYS A 25 17.80 -47.58 -32.54
N SER A 26 18.79 -46.92 -33.16
CA SER A 26 18.83 -45.47 -33.32
C SER A 26 18.36 -45.08 -34.73
N SER A 27 17.28 -44.31 -34.82
CA SER A 27 16.92 -43.30 -35.85
C SER A 27 15.39 -43.12 -35.84
N GLN A 28 14.75 -41.97 -35.74
CA GLN A 28 15.14 -40.56 -35.64
C GLN A 28 14.36 -39.97 -34.46
N ASP A 29 15.02 -39.17 -33.64
CA ASP A 29 14.35 -38.39 -32.59
C ASP A 29 13.46 -37.34 -33.29
N ASP A 30 12.16 -37.39 -33.03
CA ASP A 30 11.15 -36.55 -33.67
C ASP A 30 11.32 -35.12 -33.12
N ASP A 31 12.11 -34.29 -33.80
CA ASP A 31 12.44 -32.89 -33.46
C ASP A 31 11.22 -31.94 -33.56
N ARG A 32 10.01 -32.51 -33.56
CA ARG A 32 8.72 -31.83 -33.63
C ARG A 32 8.32 -31.32 -32.24
N LYS A 33 8.28 -30.00 -32.09
CA LYS A 33 7.79 -29.32 -30.89
C LYS A 33 6.36 -28.86 -31.10
N VAL A 34 5.61 -28.65 -30.02
CA VAL A 34 4.24 -28.11 -30.14
C VAL A 34 4.35 -26.62 -30.46
N TYR A 35 3.78 -26.18 -31.56
CA TYR A 35 3.64 -24.78 -31.94
C TYR A 35 2.16 -24.38 -31.95
N ILE A 36 1.89 -23.13 -31.60
CA ILE A 36 0.59 -22.49 -31.67
C ILE A 36 0.56 -21.64 -32.94
N VAL A 37 -0.42 -21.90 -33.81
CA VAL A 37 -0.72 -21.18 -35.05
C VAL A 37 -1.95 -20.32 -34.79
N TYR A 38 -1.75 -19.02 -34.67
CA TYR A 38 -2.80 -18.04 -34.38
C TYR A 38 -3.28 -17.37 -35.66
N MET A 39 -4.59 -17.30 -35.87
CA MET A 39 -5.23 -16.87 -37.12
C MET A 39 -6.23 -15.72 -36.93
N GLY A 40 -6.22 -15.05 -35.77
CA GLY A 40 -7.05 -13.88 -35.51
C GLY A 40 -8.48 -14.21 -35.06
N SER A 41 -9.41 -13.27 -35.23
CA SER A 41 -10.83 -13.49 -34.94
C SER A 41 -11.48 -14.42 -35.98
N LEU A 42 -12.57 -15.10 -35.59
CA LEU A 42 -13.35 -15.88 -36.56
C LEU A 42 -13.92 -14.94 -37.64
N PRO A 43 -13.85 -15.29 -38.95
CA PRO A 43 -14.38 -14.44 -40.01
C PRO A 43 -15.88 -14.18 -39.83
N THR A 44 -16.29 -12.91 -39.84
CA THR A 44 -17.67 -12.48 -39.56
C THR A 44 -18.58 -12.35 -40.79
N GLU A 45 -18.07 -12.45 -42.02
CA GLU A 45 -18.90 -12.37 -43.24
C GLU A 45 -18.44 -13.37 -44.31
N THR A 46 -19.18 -14.49 -44.42
CA THR A 46 -19.73 -15.10 -45.65
C THR A 46 -19.90 -16.61 -45.52
N SER A 47 -21.14 -17.06 -45.77
CA SER A 47 -21.60 -18.42 -46.08
C SER A 47 -21.58 -19.49 -44.98
N GLU A 48 -22.66 -20.26 -44.93
CA GLU A 48 -22.94 -21.41 -44.05
C GLU A 48 -21.96 -22.61 -44.22
N ILE A 49 -20.72 -22.39 -44.66
CA ILE A 49 -19.74 -23.42 -45.04
C ILE A 49 -18.37 -23.26 -44.32
N TYR A 50 -18.17 -22.24 -43.48
CA TYR A 50 -16.89 -22.12 -42.76
C TYR A 50 -16.80 -23.05 -41.53
N SER A 51 -16.09 -24.17 -41.67
CA SER A 51 -15.67 -25.03 -40.56
C SER A 51 -14.22 -24.71 -40.16
N PRO A 52 -13.97 -24.05 -39.01
CA PRO A 52 -12.61 -23.75 -38.56
C PRO A 52 -11.75 -25.02 -38.44
N THR A 53 -12.35 -26.16 -38.09
CA THR A 53 -11.61 -27.42 -37.92
C THR A 53 -11.13 -27.97 -39.27
N SER A 54 -11.96 -27.89 -40.31
CA SER A 54 -11.60 -28.31 -41.67
C SER A 54 -10.54 -27.38 -42.26
N HIS A 55 -10.65 -26.07 -42.02
CA HIS A 55 -9.66 -25.09 -42.44
C HIS A 55 -8.28 -25.31 -41.77
N HIS A 56 -8.26 -25.59 -40.47
CA HIS A 56 -7.03 -25.89 -39.74
C HIS A 56 -6.34 -27.16 -40.25
N LEU A 57 -7.12 -28.23 -40.54
CA LEU A 57 -6.57 -29.47 -41.08
C LEU A 57 -6.02 -29.30 -42.49
N SER A 58 -6.70 -28.53 -43.35
CA SER A 58 -6.21 -28.21 -44.71
C SER A 58 -4.90 -27.41 -44.67
N LEU A 59 -4.80 -26.39 -43.82
CA LEU A 59 -3.56 -25.62 -43.63
C LEU A 59 -2.41 -26.47 -43.10
N LEU A 60 -2.70 -27.43 -42.22
CA LEU A 60 -1.69 -28.34 -41.69
C LEU A 60 -1.25 -29.38 -42.73
N GLN A 61 -2.19 -29.91 -43.51
CA GLN A 61 -1.93 -30.85 -44.60
C GLN A 61 -1.00 -30.24 -45.66
N ASP A 62 -1.21 -28.97 -46.01
CA ASP A 62 -0.37 -28.22 -46.94
C ASP A 62 1.12 -28.15 -46.53
N VAL A 63 1.41 -28.31 -45.23
CA VAL A 63 2.76 -28.15 -44.69
C VAL A 63 3.38 -29.47 -44.25
N VAL A 64 2.58 -30.40 -43.74
CA VAL A 64 3.03 -31.73 -43.29
C VAL A 64 2.96 -32.77 -44.43
N GLY A 65 2.22 -32.49 -45.51
CA GLY A 65 2.25 -33.24 -46.78
C GLY A 65 1.14 -34.28 -46.98
N ASP A 66 0.50 -34.77 -45.91
CA ASP A 66 -0.61 -35.72 -46.01
C ASP A 66 -1.65 -35.57 -44.87
N GLU A 67 -2.89 -35.99 -45.14
CA GLU A 67 -4.04 -35.82 -44.24
C GLU A 67 -3.92 -36.61 -42.93
N ARG A 68 -3.24 -37.77 -42.98
CA ARG A 68 -3.06 -38.63 -41.80
C ARG A 68 -2.05 -38.01 -40.86
N SER A 69 -0.93 -37.51 -41.37
CA SER A 69 0.07 -36.79 -40.60
C SER A 69 -0.46 -35.45 -40.07
N ALA A 70 -1.34 -34.77 -40.82
CA ALA A 70 -2.02 -33.57 -40.34
C ALA A 70 -2.94 -33.88 -39.14
N SER A 71 -3.75 -34.93 -39.25
CA SER A 71 -4.66 -35.36 -38.17
C SER A 71 -3.93 -35.85 -36.92
N VAL A 72 -2.74 -36.43 -37.08
CA VAL A 72 -1.88 -36.88 -35.96
C VAL A 72 -1.09 -35.72 -35.35
N SER A 73 -0.71 -34.73 -36.16
CA SER A 73 0.09 -33.58 -35.71
C SER A 73 -0.76 -32.52 -34.99
N ILE A 74 -2.07 -32.42 -35.28
CA ILE A 74 -2.93 -31.44 -34.63
C ILE A 74 -3.18 -31.82 -33.16
N VAL A 75 -2.78 -30.92 -32.25
CA VAL A 75 -2.96 -31.10 -30.80
C VAL A 75 -4.32 -30.55 -30.38
N ARG A 76 -4.69 -29.37 -30.89
CA ARG A 76 -5.96 -28.72 -30.52
C ARG A 76 -6.38 -27.66 -31.53
N SER A 77 -7.67 -27.59 -31.84
CA SER A 77 -8.26 -26.57 -32.71
C SER A 77 -9.07 -25.56 -31.88
N TYR A 78 -8.75 -24.27 -31.99
CA TYR A 78 -9.43 -23.14 -31.34
C TYR A 78 -10.49 -22.59 -32.29
N LYS A 79 -11.76 -22.88 -32.01
CA LYS A 79 -12.88 -22.66 -32.94
C LYS A 79 -14.05 -21.87 -32.38
N ARG A 80 -13.94 -21.36 -31.15
CA ARG A 80 -15.07 -20.79 -30.38
C ARG A 80 -15.08 -19.26 -30.33
N SER A 81 -13.93 -18.63 -30.05
CA SER A 81 -13.86 -17.19 -29.78
C SER A 81 -12.83 -16.46 -30.66
N PHE A 82 -11.91 -17.22 -31.23
CA PHE A 82 -10.87 -16.78 -32.15
C PHE A 82 -10.44 -18.02 -32.94
N ASN A 83 -9.76 -17.78 -34.04
CA ASN A 83 -9.34 -18.75 -35.03
C ASN A 83 -7.88 -19.12 -34.82
N GLY A 84 -7.56 -20.41 -34.88
CA GLY A 84 -6.19 -20.92 -34.73
C GLY A 84 -6.15 -22.34 -34.19
N PHE A 85 -4.96 -22.93 -34.12
CA PHE A 85 -4.77 -24.29 -33.64
C PHE A 85 -3.36 -24.49 -33.07
N ALA A 86 -3.16 -25.54 -32.28
CA ALA A 86 -1.86 -26.02 -31.83
C ALA A 86 -1.53 -27.35 -32.54
N ALA A 87 -0.29 -27.52 -32.99
CA ALA A 87 0.17 -28.72 -33.67
C ALA A 87 1.64 -29.03 -33.36
N LYS A 88 2.01 -30.31 -33.39
CA LYS A 88 3.41 -30.77 -33.33
C LYS A 88 4.07 -30.56 -34.70
N LEU A 89 5.04 -29.66 -34.75
CA LEU A 89 5.70 -29.21 -35.97
C LEU A 89 7.21 -29.13 -35.77
N THR A 90 7.95 -29.41 -36.82
CA THR A 90 9.37 -29.03 -36.91
C THR A 90 9.47 -27.51 -37.06
N LYS A 91 10.64 -26.95 -36.75
CA LYS A 91 10.89 -25.51 -36.91
C LYS A 91 10.65 -25.04 -38.36
N GLN A 92 11.02 -25.86 -39.35
CA GLN A 92 10.81 -25.55 -40.77
C GLN A 92 9.33 -25.58 -41.17
N GLU A 93 8.55 -26.54 -40.65
CA GLU A 93 7.10 -26.58 -40.86
C GLU A 93 6.41 -25.37 -40.20
N ALA A 94 6.83 -24.99 -39.00
CA ALA A 94 6.31 -23.80 -38.31
C ALA A 94 6.60 -22.50 -39.10
N GLU A 95 7.80 -22.35 -39.67
CA GLU A 95 8.16 -21.20 -40.51
C GLU A 95 7.39 -21.17 -41.85
N LYS A 96 7.07 -22.34 -42.43
CA LYS A 96 6.21 -22.43 -43.62
C LYS A 96 4.77 -22.03 -43.29
N LEU A 97 4.23 -22.49 -42.16
CA LEU A 97 2.89 -22.12 -41.68
C LEU A 97 2.79 -20.61 -41.38
N ALA A 98 3.85 -20.00 -40.85
CA ALA A 98 3.89 -18.56 -40.57
C ALA A 98 3.81 -17.69 -41.83
N LYS A 99 4.05 -18.26 -43.01
CA LYS A 99 3.99 -17.55 -44.32
C LYS A 99 2.68 -17.80 -45.08
N LYS A 100 1.75 -18.58 -44.52
CA LYS A 100 0.45 -18.86 -45.16
C LYS A 100 -0.54 -17.73 -44.89
N ASP A 101 -1.31 -17.36 -45.92
CA ASP A 101 -2.36 -16.35 -45.80
C ASP A 101 -3.42 -16.76 -44.76
N GLY A 102 -3.77 -15.83 -43.87
CA GLY A 102 -4.69 -16.07 -42.75
C GLY A 102 -4.02 -16.55 -41.45
N VAL A 103 -2.71 -16.84 -41.44
CA VAL A 103 -1.93 -17.09 -40.21
C VAL A 103 -1.26 -15.80 -39.76
N LEU A 104 -1.61 -15.31 -38.58
CA LEU A 104 -1.06 -14.08 -38.00
C LEU A 104 0.26 -14.29 -37.28
N SER A 105 0.41 -15.42 -36.58
CA SER A 105 1.66 -15.77 -35.92
C SER A 105 1.76 -17.26 -35.64
N VAL A 106 3.00 -17.77 -35.63
CA VAL A 106 3.32 -19.14 -35.22
C VAL A 106 4.44 -19.09 -34.19
N PHE A 107 4.20 -19.67 -33.01
CA PHE A 107 5.16 -19.61 -31.89
C PHE A 107 5.13 -20.91 -31.08
N PRO A 108 6.26 -21.34 -30.49
CA PRO A 108 6.31 -22.58 -29.72
C PRO A 108 5.45 -22.49 -28.46
N SER A 109 4.75 -23.59 -28.14
CA SER A 109 4.01 -23.78 -26.90
C SER A 109 5.00 -23.99 -25.75
N GLN A 110 4.86 -23.19 -24.68
CA GLN A 110 5.74 -23.23 -23.51
C GLN A 110 5.09 -23.99 -22.35
N THR A 111 5.92 -24.70 -21.58
CA THR A 111 5.54 -25.33 -20.30
C THR A 111 5.99 -24.43 -19.15
N TYR A 112 5.14 -24.18 -18.16
CA TYR A 112 5.41 -23.27 -17.04
C TYR A 112 5.32 -23.99 -15.68
N HIS A 113 6.12 -23.54 -14.70
CA HIS A 113 6.22 -24.12 -13.34
C HIS A 113 5.56 -23.24 -12.25
N VAL A 114 5.23 -23.91 -11.13
CA VAL A 114 4.39 -23.46 -9.99
C VAL A 114 5.15 -22.67 -8.92
N GLN A 115 4.43 -21.96 -8.05
CA GLN A 115 4.80 -20.60 -7.61
C GLN A 115 4.40 -20.26 -6.17
N THR A 116 5.32 -20.45 -5.23
CA THR A 116 5.59 -19.85 -3.88
C THR A 116 7.08 -19.98 -3.58
N THR A 117 7.61 -21.12 -3.98
CA THR A 117 8.75 -21.35 -4.91
C THR A 117 9.30 -20.23 -5.80
N LYS A 118 8.59 -19.12 -6.05
CA LYS A 118 8.91 -18.25 -7.19
C LYS A 118 9.53 -16.91 -6.84
N SER A 119 9.27 -16.34 -5.66
CA SER A 119 9.76 -15.00 -5.35
C SER A 119 11.29 -14.91 -5.43
N TRP A 120 11.99 -15.95 -4.96
CA TRP A 120 13.44 -16.08 -5.09
C TRP A 120 13.91 -16.30 -6.52
N ASP A 121 13.26 -17.19 -7.28
CA ASP A 121 13.57 -17.40 -8.70
C ASP A 121 13.38 -16.10 -9.51
N TYR A 122 12.32 -15.35 -9.20
CA TYR A 122 11.94 -14.10 -9.85
C TYR A 122 12.97 -12.98 -9.65
N ILE A 123 13.56 -12.87 -8.45
CA ILE A 123 14.65 -11.91 -8.18
C ILE A 123 16.04 -12.47 -8.54
N GLY A 124 16.09 -13.58 -9.26
CA GLY A 124 17.33 -14.15 -9.78
C GLY A 124 18.15 -14.93 -8.75
N LEU A 125 17.52 -15.53 -7.73
CA LEU A 125 18.16 -16.43 -6.76
C LEU A 125 17.55 -17.85 -6.84
N PRO A 126 17.82 -18.62 -7.92
CA PRO A 126 17.25 -19.95 -8.08
C PRO A 126 17.82 -21.00 -7.11
N ASN A 127 17.22 -22.18 -7.06
CA ASN A 127 17.68 -23.28 -6.20
C ASN A 127 19.12 -23.73 -6.48
N THR A 128 19.59 -23.54 -7.71
CA THR A 128 20.89 -24.03 -8.23
C THR A 128 22.07 -23.09 -7.98
N VAL A 129 21.86 -21.97 -7.28
CA VAL A 129 22.93 -20.98 -7.05
C VAL A 129 24.06 -21.58 -6.20
N LYS A 130 25.29 -21.14 -6.49
CA LYS A 130 26.47 -21.54 -5.73
C LYS A 130 26.32 -21.08 -4.28
N ARG A 131 26.48 -22.00 -3.35
CA ARG A 131 26.45 -21.74 -1.91
C ARG A 131 27.58 -22.49 -1.23
N ASN A 132 28.04 -21.96 -0.11
CA ASN A 132 28.89 -22.69 0.81
C ASN A 132 28.08 -22.93 2.10
N PRO A 133 27.46 -24.11 2.27
CA PRO A 133 26.59 -24.39 3.41
C PRO A 133 27.28 -24.21 4.77
N THR A 134 28.59 -24.43 4.85
CA THR A 134 29.37 -24.24 6.07
C THR A 134 29.47 -22.77 6.46
N VAL A 135 29.73 -21.89 5.49
CA VAL A 135 29.80 -20.44 5.74
C VAL A 135 28.40 -19.88 5.95
N GLU A 136 27.44 -20.26 5.11
CA GLU A 136 26.03 -19.87 5.23
C GLU A 136 25.44 -20.31 6.59
N GLY A 137 25.80 -21.51 7.08
CA GLY A 137 25.43 -22.03 8.39
C GLY A 137 26.09 -21.37 9.58
N ASN A 138 27.07 -20.50 9.36
CA ASN A 138 27.64 -19.62 10.38
C ASN A 138 27.03 -18.22 10.37
N THR A 139 26.18 -17.90 9.39
CA THR A 139 25.43 -16.64 9.33
C THR A 139 24.15 -16.75 10.16
N ILE A 140 23.92 -15.77 11.03
CA ILE A 140 22.81 -15.73 11.98
C ILE A 140 21.92 -14.53 11.66
N ILE A 141 20.64 -14.78 11.37
CA ILE A 141 19.65 -13.72 11.14
C ILE A 141 18.80 -13.54 12.40
N GLY A 142 18.85 -12.33 12.97
CA GLY A 142 17.95 -11.90 14.03
C GLY A 142 16.62 -11.42 13.46
N VAL A 143 15.51 -11.96 13.95
CA VAL A 143 14.15 -11.59 13.52
C VAL A 143 13.44 -10.93 14.70
N ILE A 144 13.19 -9.63 14.59
CA ILE A 144 12.43 -8.85 15.58
C ILE A 144 10.99 -8.74 15.07
N ASP A 145 10.08 -9.54 15.64
CA ASP A 145 8.71 -9.72 15.12
C ASP A 145 7.76 -10.24 16.23
N SER A 146 6.67 -10.91 15.85
CA SER A 146 5.63 -11.51 16.70
C SER A 146 5.96 -12.91 17.23
N GLY A 147 7.18 -13.41 17.01
CA GLY A 147 7.66 -14.71 17.48
C GLY A 147 7.90 -15.70 16.35
N VAL A 148 7.97 -16.99 16.67
CA VAL A 148 8.01 -18.06 15.67
C VAL A 148 7.21 -19.29 16.10
N TYR A 149 6.67 -20.06 15.16
CA TYR A 149 6.21 -21.42 15.40
C TYR A 149 7.35 -22.43 15.19
N PRO A 150 8.01 -22.93 16.26
CA PRO A 150 9.27 -23.67 16.14
C PRO A 150 9.12 -25.03 15.44
N ASN A 151 7.92 -25.63 15.48
CA ASN A 151 7.66 -26.96 14.91
C ASN A 151 7.36 -26.94 13.40
N SER A 152 7.51 -25.79 12.74
CA SER A 152 7.38 -25.73 11.27
C SER A 152 8.50 -26.50 10.57
N GLU A 153 8.17 -27.18 9.46
CA GLU A 153 9.14 -27.88 8.62
C GLU A 153 10.23 -26.92 8.07
N SER A 154 9.87 -25.64 7.87
CA SER A 154 10.81 -24.58 7.47
C SER A 154 11.90 -24.31 8.53
N PHE A 155 11.72 -24.77 9.76
CA PHE A 155 12.65 -24.57 10.87
C PHE A 155 13.21 -25.87 11.44
N SER A 156 13.05 -26.98 10.71
CA SER A 156 13.71 -28.24 11.06
C SER A 156 15.23 -28.07 11.13
N ASP A 157 15.87 -28.72 12.09
CA ASP A 157 17.33 -28.71 12.22
C ASP A 157 17.99 -29.96 11.62
N LYS A 158 17.24 -30.73 10.82
CA LYS A 158 17.78 -31.90 10.12
C LYS A 158 18.93 -31.49 9.20
N GLY A 159 20.12 -32.04 9.46
CA GLY A 159 21.33 -31.75 8.70
C GLY A 159 22.13 -30.55 9.22
N PHE A 160 21.73 -29.93 10.33
CA PHE A 160 22.48 -28.85 10.96
C PHE A 160 23.45 -29.40 12.01
N GLY A 161 24.68 -28.88 11.99
CA GLY A 161 25.62 -29.05 13.11
C GLY A 161 25.26 -28.13 14.28
N PRO A 162 26.04 -28.12 15.38
CA PRO A 162 25.80 -27.24 16.52
C PRO A 162 25.80 -25.74 16.12
N PRO A 163 25.23 -24.86 16.95
CA PRO A 163 25.29 -23.41 16.73
C PRO A 163 26.74 -22.91 16.57
N PRO A 164 26.98 -21.85 15.78
CA PRO A 164 28.31 -21.29 15.57
C PRO A 164 28.95 -20.85 16.89
N SER A 165 30.26 -21.03 17.06
CA SER A 165 30.97 -20.69 18.32
C SER A 165 30.92 -19.20 18.69
N LYS A 166 30.65 -18.31 17.72
CA LYS A 166 30.47 -16.87 17.95
C LYS A 166 29.12 -16.52 18.59
N TRP A 167 28.14 -17.43 18.53
CA TRP A 167 26.80 -17.23 19.07
C TRP A 167 26.86 -17.19 20.60
N LYS A 168 26.32 -16.12 21.19
CA LYS A 168 26.30 -15.92 22.66
C LYS A 168 24.90 -15.94 23.24
N GLY A 169 23.87 -15.94 22.38
CA GLY A 169 22.49 -15.96 22.83
C GLY A 169 22.06 -17.30 23.41
N SER A 170 20.92 -17.26 24.09
CA SER A 170 20.33 -18.42 24.74
C SER A 170 18.92 -18.70 24.22
N CYS A 171 18.43 -19.89 24.54
CA CYS A 171 17.04 -20.23 24.30
C CYS A 171 16.18 -19.88 25.53
N ASN A 172 15.79 -18.61 25.63
CA ASN A 172 14.89 -18.11 26.68
C ASN A 172 13.49 -17.85 26.09
N GLY A 173 12.99 -18.80 25.30
CA GLY A 173 11.73 -18.66 24.58
C GLY A 173 10.47 -18.79 25.45
N GLY A 174 10.62 -18.99 26.76
CA GLY A 174 9.50 -19.07 27.70
C GLY A 174 8.69 -20.36 27.59
N THR A 175 7.41 -20.29 27.93
CA THR A 175 6.53 -21.46 28.05
C THR A 175 6.30 -22.14 26.69
N ASN A 176 6.42 -23.48 26.66
CA ASN A 176 6.24 -24.32 25.47
C ASN A 176 7.15 -24.00 24.27
N PHE A 177 8.33 -23.41 24.52
CA PHE A 177 9.29 -23.10 23.48
C PHE A 177 10.57 -23.92 23.64
N THR A 178 11.10 -24.46 22.54
CA THR A 178 12.39 -25.14 22.53
C THR A 178 13.14 -24.82 21.25
N CYS A 179 14.38 -24.38 21.40
CA CYS A 179 15.29 -24.10 20.30
C CYS A 179 15.89 -25.39 19.77
N ASN A 180 16.41 -25.32 18.54
CA ASN A 180 17.09 -26.43 17.88
C ASN A 180 18.34 -25.89 17.15
N ASN A 181 18.98 -26.70 16.31
CA ASN A 181 20.16 -26.20 15.61
C ASN A 181 19.83 -25.21 14.46
N LYS A 182 18.57 -25.07 14.04
CA LYS A 182 18.14 -24.07 13.05
C LYS A 182 17.73 -22.75 13.71
N LEU A 183 16.80 -22.84 14.67
CA LEU A 183 16.36 -21.78 15.57
C LEU A 183 17.23 -21.83 16.82
N ILE A 184 18.36 -21.12 16.81
CA ILE A 184 19.40 -21.24 17.85
C ILE A 184 19.18 -20.33 19.06
N GLY A 185 18.27 -19.35 18.92
CA GLY A 185 17.95 -18.37 19.96
C GLY A 185 16.49 -17.96 19.90
N ALA A 186 15.90 -17.74 21.08
CA ALA A 186 14.55 -17.22 21.20
C ALA A 186 14.41 -16.43 22.49
N ARG A 187 13.82 -15.24 22.40
CA ARG A 187 13.50 -14.36 23.52
C ARG A 187 12.16 -13.66 23.26
N TYR A 188 11.50 -13.20 24.32
CA TYR A 188 10.25 -12.46 24.24
C TYR A 188 10.29 -11.25 25.18
N TYR A 189 9.63 -10.17 24.76
CA TYR A 189 9.63 -8.87 25.45
C TYR A 189 8.21 -8.29 25.58
N VAL A 190 7.20 -9.13 25.36
CA VAL A 190 5.79 -8.77 25.51
C VAL A 190 5.42 -8.95 26.98
N SER A 191 4.87 -7.92 27.61
CA SER A 191 4.59 -7.92 29.06
C SER A 191 3.44 -8.84 29.46
N THR A 192 2.50 -9.09 28.53
CA THR A 192 1.27 -9.87 28.75
C THR A 192 1.41 -11.36 28.45
N GLU A 193 2.52 -11.78 27.82
CA GLU A 193 2.71 -13.15 27.33
C GLU A 193 4.12 -13.65 27.67
N ASP A 194 4.22 -14.88 28.14
CA ASP A 194 5.45 -15.47 28.66
C ASP A 194 6.13 -16.44 27.67
N THR A 195 5.96 -16.21 26.36
CA THR A 195 6.43 -17.12 25.32
C THR A 195 6.85 -16.42 24.03
N ALA A 196 7.86 -16.97 23.34
CA ALA A 196 8.28 -16.59 21.99
C ALA A 196 7.52 -17.34 20.88
N VAL A 197 6.55 -18.21 21.24
CA VAL A 197 5.67 -18.87 20.27
C VAL A 197 4.83 -17.83 19.54
N ASP A 198 4.76 -17.94 18.22
CA ASP A 198 3.99 -17.02 17.38
C ASP A 198 2.49 -17.32 17.41
N ALA A 199 1.71 -16.41 18.01
CA ALA A 199 0.26 -16.45 18.04
C ALA A 199 -0.43 -15.61 16.93
N SER A 200 0.34 -14.82 16.17
CA SER A 200 -0.17 -14.00 15.05
C SER A 200 0.05 -14.69 13.69
N GLY A 201 1.16 -15.42 13.58
CA GLY A 201 1.68 -16.04 12.37
C GLY A 201 2.54 -15.13 11.50
N HIS A 202 2.60 -13.83 11.82
CA HIS A 202 3.41 -12.86 11.06
C HIS A 202 4.91 -13.17 11.18
N GLY A 203 5.43 -13.43 12.37
CA GLY A 203 6.85 -13.68 12.61
C GLY A 203 7.34 -15.01 12.04
N THR A 204 6.51 -16.05 12.08
CA THR A 204 6.76 -17.33 11.40
C THR A 204 6.88 -17.14 9.89
N HIS A 205 6.02 -16.28 9.32
CA HIS A 205 6.01 -15.97 7.89
C HIS A 205 7.26 -15.18 7.47
N THR A 206 7.63 -14.15 8.23
CA THR A 206 8.82 -13.33 7.94
C THR A 206 10.12 -14.11 8.15
N ALA A 207 10.25 -14.88 9.24
CA ALA A 207 11.44 -15.68 9.52
C ALA A 207 11.67 -16.78 8.46
N SER A 208 10.61 -17.46 8.03
CA SER A 208 10.71 -18.49 6.99
C SER A 208 10.98 -17.89 5.60
N THR A 209 10.51 -16.67 5.34
CA THR A 209 10.88 -15.92 4.13
C THR A 209 12.37 -15.59 4.12
N ALA A 210 12.96 -15.15 5.24
CA ALA A 210 14.38 -14.79 5.28
C ALA A 210 15.30 -16.02 5.14
N ALA A 211 15.08 -17.06 5.96
CA ALA A 211 15.99 -18.19 6.09
C ALA A 211 15.28 -19.54 6.31
N GLY A 212 14.02 -19.71 5.90
CA GLY A 212 13.35 -21.01 5.98
C GLY A 212 14.05 -22.09 5.16
N ASN A 213 14.05 -23.32 5.67
CA ASN A 213 14.49 -24.49 4.91
C ASN A 213 13.61 -24.70 3.67
N ALA A 214 14.15 -25.42 2.69
CA ALA A 214 13.38 -25.87 1.55
C ALA A 214 12.33 -26.90 1.98
N VAL A 215 11.05 -26.61 1.75
CA VAL A 215 9.91 -27.50 2.02
C VAL A 215 9.16 -27.75 0.72
N GLU A 216 9.28 -28.97 0.20
CA GLU A 216 8.62 -29.40 -1.03
C GLU A 216 7.09 -29.56 -0.85
N GLY A 217 6.33 -29.30 -1.90
CA GLY A 217 4.86 -29.41 -1.88
C GLY A 217 4.14 -28.37 -1.00
N ALA A 218 4.84 -27.33 -0.56
CA ALA A 218 4.26 -26.19 0.12
C ALA A 218 3.21 -25.51 -0.78
N SER A 219 2.01 -25.30 -0.24
CA SER A 219 0.91 -24.70 -0.98
C SER A 219 -0.13 -24.15 -0.01
N PHE A 220 -0.96 -23.23 -0.49
CA PHE A 220 -2.18 -22.82 0.21
C PHE A 220 -3.36 -23.59 -0.40
N PHE A 221 -3.70 -24.75 0.16
CA PHE A 221 -4.75 -25.64 -0.37
C PHE A 221 -4.55 -26.01 -1.86
N GLY A 222 -3.31 -26.27 -2.26
CA GLY A 222 -2.92 -26.57 -3.63
C GLY A 222 -2.73 -25.34 -4.52
N LEU A 223 -3.13 -24.14 -4.08
CA LEU A 223 -2.74 -22.91 -4.75
C LEU A 223 -1.26 -22.68 -4.53
N ALA A 224 -0.58 -22.17 -5.57
CA ALA A 224 0.78 -21.68 -5.43
C ALA A 224 1.76 -22.82 -5.01
N ASN A 225 1.50 -24.05 -5.50
CA ASN A 225 2.22 -25.25 -5.07
C ASN A 225 3.73 -25.22 -5.40
N GLY A 226 4.57 -25.79 -4.54
CA GLY A 226 5.92 -26.27 -4.86
C GLY A 226 6.88 -26.14 -3.66
N THR A 227 8.18 -26.00 -3.90
CA THR A 227 9.19 -25.80 -2.83
C THR A 227 9.23 -24.38 -2.23
N ALA A 228 8.69 -24.17 -1.03
CA ALA A 228 8.89 -22.94 -0.27
C ALA A 228 10.29 -22.92 0.38
N ARG A 229 10.97 -21.77 0.41
CA ARG A 229 12.28 -21.61 1.06
C ARG A 229 12.60 -20.14 1.36
N GLY A 230 13.55 -19.91 2.25
CA GLY A 230 14.20 -18.62 2.41
C GLY A 230 15.40 -18.41 1.49
N ALA A 231 16.00 -17.21 1.56
CA ALA A 231 17.15 -16.85 0.72
C ALA A 231 18.38 -17.67 1.05
N VAL A 232 18.59 -17.95 2.34
CA VAL A 232 19.74 -18.66 2.90
C VAL A 232 19.28 -19.84 3.77
N PRO A 233 18.83 -20.96 3.16
CA PRO A 233 18.25 -22.07 3.88
C PRO A 233 19.16 -22.70 4.93
N SER A 234 20.49 -22.58 4.81
CA SER A 234 21.45 -23.13 5.78
C SER A 234 21.75 -22.19 6.95
N SER A 235 21.33 -20.92 6.90
CA SER A 235 21.62 -19.94 7.96
C SER A 235 20.82 -20.21 9.23
N ARG A 236 21.34 -19.71 10.36
CA ARG A 236 20.70 -19.81 11.67
C ARG A 236 19.73 -18.65 11.88
N ILE A 237 18.73 -18.88 12.71
CA ILE A 237 17.72 -17.87 13.05
C ILE A 237 17.71 -17.66 14.56
N ALA A 238 17.67 -16.40 14.98
CA ALA A 238 17.42 -16.00 16.36
C ALA A 238 16.16 -15.13 16.41
N ILE A 239 15.21 -15.50 17.27
CA ILE A 239 13.89 -14.86 17.33
C ILE A 239 13.80 -13.95 18.54
N TYR A 240 13.33 -12.72 18.32
CA TYR A 240 13.09 -11.72 19.34
C TYR A 240 11.65 -11.26 19.22
N ARG A 241 10.77 -11.83 20.05
CA ARG A 241 9.35 -11.52 20.03
C ARG A 241 9.07 -10.21 20.77
N VAL A 242 8.65 -9.20 20.03
CA VAL A 242 8.33 -7.86 20.56
C VAL A 242 6.87 -7.45 20.32
N CYS A 243 6.13 -8.24 19.52
CA CYS A 243 4.72 -8.00 19.23
C CYS A 243 3.83 -9.08 19.86
N ASP A 244 2.69 -8.63 20.39
CA ASP A 244 1.66 -9.49 20.95
C ASP A 244 0.83 -10.19 19.86
N SER A 245 -0.16 -11.01 20.26
CA SER A 245 -1.04 -11.71 19.32
C SER A 245 -1.90 -10.80 18.44
N GLN A 246 -2.01 -9.51 18.77
CA GLN A 246 -2.76 -8.50 18.02
C GLN A 246 -1.86 -7.63 17.12
N ASP A 247 -0.60 -8.03 16.96
CA ASP A 247 0.45 -7.29 16.24
C ASP A 247 0.77 -5.91 16.84
N SER A 248 0.47 -5.71 18.12
CA SER A 248 0.88 -4.52 18.87
C SER A 248 2.30 -4.72 19.39
N CYS A 249 3.19 -3.76 19.11
CA CYS A 249 4.61 -3.87 19.45
C CYS A 249 5.07 -2.68 20.29
N GLU A 250 5.61 -2.94 21.49
CA GLU A 250 6.05 -1.87 22.40
C GLU A 250 7.50 -1.43 22.10
N GLY A 251 7.74 -0.12 22.05
CA GLY A 251 9.07 0.45 21.78
C GLY A 251 10.15 0.04 22.79
N ALA A 252 9.77 -0.21 24.04
CA ALA A 252 10.68 -0.73 25.07
C ALA A 252 11.15 -2.15 24.75
N GLY A 253 10.24 -3.03 24.34
CA GLY A 253 10.56 -4.39 23.91
C GLY A 253 11.42 -4.41 22.64
N ILE A 254 11.15 -3.50 21.69
CA ILE A 254 11.97 -3.33 20.48
C ILE A 254 13.42 -2.98 20.82
N LEU A 255 13.64 -2.01 21.71
CA LEU A 255 15.01 -1.64 22.11
C LEU A 255 15.73 -2.75 22.87
N ALA A 256 15.04 -3.45 23.78
CA ALA A 256 15.60 -4.60 24.49
C ALA A 256 15.98 -5.74 23.53
N ALA A 257 15.15 -5.98 22.52
CA ALA A 257 15.45 -6.95 21.46
C ALA A 257 16.68 -6.56 20.63
N PHE A 258 16.86 -5.28 20.30
CA PHE A 258 18.08 -4.82 19.63
C PHE A 258 19.32 -5.02 20.50
N ASP A 259 19.24 -4.66 21.78
CA ASP A 259 20.36 -4.82 22.74
C ASP A 259 20.82 -6.28 22.84
N ASP A 260 19.87 -7.19 23.11
CA ASP A 260 20.14 -8.62 23.17
C ASP A 260 20.61 -9.16 21.81
N ALA A 261 20.01 -8.75 20.68
CA ALA A 261 20.42 -9.25 19.36
C ALA A 261 21.86 -8.88 19.01
N ILE A 262 22.27 -7.64 19.33
CA ILE A 262 23.65 -7.18 19.14
C ILE A 262 24.60 -7.96 20.04
N ALA A 263 24.26 -8.11 21.33
CA ALA A 263 25.07 -8.84 22.31
C ALA A 263 25.22 -10.33 22.00
N ASP A 264 24.13 -10.96 21.52
CA ASP A 264 24.06 -12.37 21.16
C ASP A 264 24.90 -12.69 19.90
N GLY A 265 25.24 -11.66 19.10
CA GLY A 265 26.17 -11.75 17.96
C GLY A 265 25.50 -12.12 16.64
N VAL A 266 24.29 -11.60 16.37
CA VAL A 266 23.62 -11.76 15.07
C VAL A 266 24.38 -11.03 13.95
N ASP A 267 24.26 -11.49 12.71
CA ASP A 267 24.96 -10.89 11.56
C ASP A 267 24.12 -9.86 10.79
N ILE A 268 22.81 -10.09 10.73
CA ILE A 268 21.79 -9.28 10.06
C ILE A 268 20.55 -9.26 10.95
N ILE A 269 19.87 -8.13 11.05
CA ILE A 269 18.57 -8.01 11.74
C ILE A 269 17.50 -7.63 10.72
N THR A 270 16.38 -8.32 10.75
CA THR A 270 15.18 -7.95 9.99
C THR A 270 14.08 -7.47 10.92
N VAL A 271 13.49 -6.31 10.60
CA VAL A 271 12.42 -5.67 11.37
C VAL A 271 11.25 -5.38 10.42
N SER A 272 10.21 -6.19 10.49
CA SER A 272 9.00 -6.03 9.68
C SER A 272 7.90 -5.29 10.44
N LEU A 273 8.30 -4.24 11.16
CA LEU A 273 7.48 -3.44 12.06
C LEU A 273 7.60 -1.96 11.68
N GLY A 274 6.67 -1.09 12.09
CA GLY A 274 6.83 0.35 11.90
C GLY A 274 5.61 1.14 12.28
N GLY A 275 5.81 2.42 12.63
CA GLY A 275 4.72 3.37 12.85
C GLY A 275 4.07 3.82 11.54
N GLN A 276 2.91 4.47 11.64
CA GLN A 276 2.24 5.09 10.49
C GLN A 276 2.96 6.35 9.99
N PHE A 277 3.70 7.02 10.87
CA PHE A 277 4.40 8.27 10.57
C PHE A 277 5.87 8.18 11.01
N PRO A 278 6.78 8.86 10.29
CA PRO A 278 8.18 8.93 10.70
C PRO A 278 8.33 9.68 12.03
N THR A 279 9.16 9.14 12.91
CA THR A 279 9.47 9.70 14.23
C THR A 279 10.91 10.25 14.22
N PRO A 280 11.22 11.36 14.92
CA PRO A 280 12.59 11.87 15.01
C PRO A 280 13.59 10.81 15.51
N PHE A 281 14.80 10.79 14.95
CA PHE A 281 15.77 9.72 15.19
C PHE A 281 16.18 9.55 16.67
N ASP A 282 16.13 10.61 17.48
CA ASP A 282 16.52 10.60 18.89
C ASP A 282 15.42 10.10 19.85
N VAL A 283 14.22 9.80 19.32
CA VAL A 283 13.09 9.23 20.08
C VAL A 283 12.43 8.04 19.37
N ASP A 284 13.02 7.55 18.28
CA ASP A 284 12.58 6.35 17.56
C ASP A 284 13.39 5.13 18.02
N SER A 285 12.71 4.17 18.67
CA SER A 285 13.27 2.91 19.14
C SER A 285 14.01 2.12 18.05
N ILE A 286 13.47 2.07 16.83
CA ILE A 286 14.09 1.33 15.73
C ILE A 286 15.30 2.11 15.22
N ALA A 287 15.21 3.44 15.09
CA ALA A 287 16.34 4.25 14.66
C ALA A 287 17.53 4.16 15.64
N ILE A 288 17.26 4.23 16.95
CA ILE A 288 18.29 4.12 18.00
C ILE A 288 18.89 2.71 18.03
N GLY A 289 18.06 1.66 18.11
CA GLY A 289 18.53 0.27 18.14
C GLY A 289 19.34 -0.09 16.89
N SER A 290 18.89 0.36 15.72
CA SER A 290 19.61 0.14 14.46
C SER A 290 20.90 0.95 14.32
N PHE A 291 21.03 2.12 14.97
CA PHE A 291 22.27 2.88 15.00
C PHE A 291 23.36 2.10 15.76
N HIS A 292 22.99 1.49 16.89
CA HIS A 292 23.88 0.64 17.67
C HIS A 292 24.21 -0.67 16.95
N ALA A 293 23.25 -1.28 16.24
CA ALA A 293 23.50 -2.44 15.40
C ALA A 293 24.51 -2.12 14.28
N MET A 294 24.32 -1.01 13.57
CA MET A 294 25.25 -0.54 12.53
C MET A 294 26.65 -0.29 13.09
N SER A 295 26.74 0.32 14.27
CA SER A 295 28.02 0.58 14.96
C SER A 295 28.77 -0.70 15.34
N ASN A 296 28.06 -1.82 15.47
CA ASN A 296 28.61 -3.15 15.74
C ASN A 296 28.74 -4.03 14.47
N GLY A 297 28.63 -3.45 13.27
CA GLY A 297 28.81 -4.18 12.02
C GLY A 297 27.60 -5.03 11.60
N ILE A 298 26.43 -4.77 12.16
CA ILE A 298 25.17 -5.49 11.89
C ILE A 298 24.27 -4.63 11.01
N LEU A 299 23.90 -5.14 9.84
CA LEU A 299 22.94 -4.47 8.96
C LEU A 299 21.52 -4.73 9.44
N VAL A 300 20.71 -3.67 9.46
CA VAL A 300 19.28 -3.74 9.77
C VAL A 300 18.47 -3.48 8.51
N THR A 301 17.59 -4.41 8.16
CA THR A 301 16.56 -4.22 7.13
C THR A 301 15.25 -3.86 7.80
N HIS A 302 14.52 -2.89 7.23
CA HIS A 302 13.28 -2.37 7.82
C HIS A 302 12.24 -2.13 6.74
N SER A 303 11.01 -2.59 6.97
CA SER A 303 9.88 -2.35 6.08
C SER A 303 9.56 -0.86 5.94
N ALA A 304 9.29 -0.39 4.72
CA ALA A 304 8.99 1.02 4.45
C ALA A 304 7.64 1.50 5.03
N GLY A 305 6.69 0.59 5.21
CA GLY A 305 5.32 0.88 5.63
C GLY A 305 4.28 0.55 4.54
N ASN A 306 3.02 0.44 4.96
CA ASN A 306 1.89 0.06 4.11
C ASN A 306 0.83 1.19 3.98
N SER A 307 1.28 2.45 4.06
CA SER A 307 0.41 3.65 4.04
C SER A 307 0.48 4.42 2.72
N GLY A 308 0.98 3.80 1.65
CA GLY A 308 0.95 4.36 0.30
C GLY A 308 -0.46 4.43 -0.30
N PRO A 309 -0.62 4.98 -1.52
CA PRO A 309 0.42 5.39 -2.47
C PRO A 309 0.86 6.85 -2.33
N ASP A 310 0.30 7.59 -1.38
CA ASP A 310 0.56 9.03 -1.22
C ASP A 310 2.03 9.30 -0.88
N ARG A 311 2.51 10.50 -1.29
CA ARG A 311 3.89 10.94 -1.05
C ARG A 311 4.15 11.08 0.45
N GLN A 312 5.41 10.89 0.85
CA GLN A 312 5.89 11.11 2.22
C GLN A 312 5.17 10.23 3.27
N THR A 313 4.86 8.99 2.90
CA THR A 313 4.21 7.98 3.76
C THR A 313 5.21 6.96 4.31
N VAL A 314 6.49 7.05 3.94
CA VAL A 314 7.57 6.18 4.44
C VAL A 314 7.89 6.51 5.90
N ALA A 315 7.80 5.51 6.78
CA ALA A 315 8.11 5.66 8.20
C ALA A 315 9.54 5.24 8.55
N SER A 316 10.12 4.30 7.79
CA SER A 316 11.52 3.88 7.93
C SER A 316 12.44 4.88 7.21
N VAL A 317 12.94 5.87 7.97
CA VAL A 317 13.65 7.03 7.40
C VAL A 317 15.13 7.14 7.82
N ALA A 318 15.61 6.29 8.72
CA ALA A 318 17.00 6.32 9.19
C ALA A 318 18.01 6.01 8.07
N PRO A 319 19.06 6.83 7.85
CA PRO A 319 20.06 6.61 6.80
C PRO A 319 20.90 5.32 6.98
N TRP A 320 21.12 4.87 8.20
CA TRP A 320 21.88 3.65 8.51
C TRP A 320 21.06 2.35 8.38
N VAL A 321 19.76 2.45 8.13
CA VAL A 321 18.85 1.31 7.91
C VAL A 321 18.65 1.06 6.42
N LEU A 322 18.53 -0.19 5.99
CA LEU A 322 18.12 -0.56 4.64
C LEU A 322 16.59 -0.65 4.55
N THR A 323 15.96 0.37 3.97
CA THR A 323 14.50 0.52 3.93
C THR A 323 13.90 -0.12 2.68
N VAL A 324 12.86 -0.94 2.86
CA VAL A 324 12.39 -1.86 1.81
C VAL A 324 10.93 -1.59 1.40
N ALA A 325 10.72 -1.27 0.12
CA ALA A 325 9.40 -1.23 -0.51
C ALA A 325 8.92 -2.63 -0.98
N ALA A 326 7.62 -2.76 -1.24
CA ALA A 326 7.01 -3.99 -1.73
C ALA A 326 6.64 -3.86 -3.21
N ASN A 327 6.99 -4.86 -4.00
CA ASN A 327 6.54 -5.02 -5.39
C ASN A 327 5.78 -6.34 -5.57
N THR A 328 4.97 -6.38 -6.63
CA THR A 328 4.38 -7.60 -7.16
C THR A 328 5.44 -8.51 -7.78
N ILE A 329 5.10 -9.79 -7.86
CA ILE A 329 5.82 -10.78 -8.66
C ILE A 329 4.96 -11.16 -9.86
N ASP A 330 5.54 -11.87 -10.81
CA ASP A 330 4.89 -12.38 -12.02
C ASP A 330 3.94 -13.57 -11.74
N ARG A 331 3.40 -13.66 -10.52
CA ARG A 331 2.30 -14.51 -10.09
C ARG A 331 1.17 -13.62 -9.59
N LYS A 332 -0.04 -13.88 -10.08
CA LYS A 332 -1.25 -13.24 -9.57
C LYS A 332 -2.28 -14.28 -9.16
N PHE A 333 -2.87 -14.12 -7.98
CA PHE A 333 -4.03 -14.91 -7.57
C PHE A 333 -5.32 -14.28 -8.12
N ILE A 334 -6.11 -15.09 -8.81
CA ILE A 334 -7.42 -14.67 -9.32
C ILE A 334 -8.53 -15.58 -8.80
N SER A 335 -9.71 -15.01 -8.68
CA SER A 335 -10.96 -15.71 -8.36
C SER A 335 -12.02 -15.28 -9.36
N LYS A 336 -12.90 -16.20 -9.76
CA LYS A 336 -13.89 -15.96 -10.80
C LYS A 336 -15.30 -16.12 -10.26
N LEU A 337 -16.19 -15.23 -10.68
CA LEU A 337 -17.62 -15.31 -10.45
C LEU A 337 -18.30 -15.72 -11.74
N GLU A 338 -19.01 -16.83 -11.73
CA GLU A 338 -19.86 -17.26 -12.84
C GLU A 338 -21.32 -16.97 -12.49
N LEU A 339 -21.97 -16.16 -13.33
CA LEU A 339 -23.36 -15.77 -13.21
C LEU A 339 -24.25 -16.75 -13.98
N ASN A 340 -25.53 -16.82 -13.64
CA ASN A 340 -26.45 -17.81 -14.22
C ASN A 340 -26.75 -17.59 -15.72
N ASP A 341 -26.44 -16.40 -16.26
CA ASP A 341 -26.51 -16.10 -17.69
C ASP A 341 -25.28 -16.59 -18.48
N GLY A 342 -24.30 -17.20 -17.80
CA GLY A 342 -23.03 -17.66 -18.36
C GLY A 342 -21.93 -16.59 -18.37
N THR A 343 -22.20 -15.37 -17.88
CA THR A 343 -21.19 -14.33 -17.76
C THR A 343 -20.17 -14.69 -16.68
N VAL A 344 -18.88 -14.61 -17.02
CA VAL A 344 -17.78 -14.84 -16.07
C VAL A 344 -17.05 -13.53 -15.79
N LEU A 345 -17.03 -13.13 -14.52
CA LEU A 345 -16.33 -11.96 -14.03
C LEU A 345 -15.07 -12.41 -13.28
N THR A 346 -13.93 -11.86 -13.66
CA THR A 346 -12.64 -12.15 -13.00
C THR A 346 -12.36 -11.05 -11.98
N GLY A 347 -12.04 -11.46 -10.76
CA GLY A 347 -11.53 -10.60 -9.71
C GLY A 347 -10.28 -11.19 -9.07
N ILE A 348 -9.88 -10.62 -7.94
CA ILE A 348 -8.74 -11.09 -7.16
C ILE A 348 -9.19 -11.59 -5.78
N ALA A 349 -8.62 -12.70 -5.34
CA ALA A 349 -8.72 -13.26 -4.00
C ALA A 349 -7.87 -14.52 -3.93
N VAL A 350 -7.33 -14.84 -2.74
CA VAL A 350 -6.74 -16.15 -2.46
C VAL A 350 -7.86 -17.10 -2.05
N ASN A 351 -8.66 -17.53 -3.04
CA ASN A 351 -9.83 -18.36 -2.81
C ASN A 351 -9.50 -19.86 -2.84
N SER A 352 -9.35 -20.50 -1.69
CA SER A 352 -9.06 -21.95 -1.61
C SER A 352 -10.29 -22.85 -1.67
N PHE A 353 -11.49 -22.29 -1.54
CA PHE A 353 -12.72 -23.07 -1.44
C PHE A 353 -13.04 -23.78 -2.75
N PRO A 354 -13.54 -25.04 -2.71
CA PRO A 354 -13.95 -25.75 -3.91
C PRO A 354 -15.11 -25.01 -4.59
N SER A 355 -15.14 -25.05 -5.92
CA SER A 355 -16.25 -24.48 -6.69
C SER A 355 -17.56 -25.17 -6.29
N SER A 356 -18.57 -24.37 -5.91
CA SER A 356 -19.90 -24.91 -5.61
C SER A 356 -20.49 -25.62 -6.83
N LEU A 357 -21.16 -26.75 -6.59
CA LEU A 357 -21.90 -27.51 -7.61
C LEU A 357 -23.23 -26.83 -7.99
N SER A 358 -23.79 -26.01 -7.09
CA SER A 358 -25.05 -25.29 -7.29
C SER A 358 -24.88 -23.78 -7.17
N ASN A 359 -25.67 -23.05 -7.96
CA ASN A 359 -25.72 -21.59 -7.87
C ASN A 359 -26.41 -21.14 -6.58
N SER A 360 -25.90 -20.07 -5.99
CA SER A 360 -26.48 -19.43 -4.82
C SER A 360 -27.11 -18.10 -5.20
N ALA A 361 -28.14 -17.67 -4.48
CA ALA A 361 -28.74 -16.36 -4.68
C ALA A 361 -27.73 -15.25 -4.30
N LEU A 362 -27.67 -14.20 -5.10
CA LEU A 362 -26.91 -12.99 -4.80
C LEU A 362 -27.82 -12.01 -4.06
N VAL A 363 -27.33 -11.43 -2.98
CA VAL A 363 -28.06 -10.42 -2.20
C VAL A 363 -27.17 -9.22 -1.90
N PHE A 364 -27.67 -8.02 -2.18
CA PHE A 364 -27.01 -6.79 -1.78
C PHE A 364 -27.29 -6.46 -0.32
N GLY A 365 -26.33 -5.80 0.32
CA GLY A 365 -26.42 -5.44 1.73
C GLY A 365 -27.65 -4.61 2.11
N ASP A 366 -28.16 -3.74 1.22
CA ASP A 366 -29.41 -2.99 1.43
C ASP A 366 -30.67 -3.87 1.48
N GLN A 367 -30.75 -4.92 0.66
CA GLN A 367 -31.90 -5.84 0.65
C GLN A 367 -31.98 -6.70 1.90
N VAL A 368 -30.81 -7.00 2.48
CA VAL A 368 -30.69 -7.75 3.73
C VAL A 368 -30.54 -6.85 4.95
N ALA A 369 -30.80 -5.55 4.80
CA ALA A 369 -30.71 -4.59 5.89
C ALA A 369 -31.73 -4.91 7.00
N LYS A 370 -31.31 -4.64 8.24
CA LYS A 370 -32.15 -4.74 9.44
C LYS A 370 -32.70 -3.39 9.88
N SER A 371 -31.83 -2.40 10.11
CA SER A 371 -32.23 -1.11 10.71
C SER A 371 -31.35 0.09 10.34
N CYS A 372 -30.37 -0.07 9.44
CA CYS A 372 -29.50 1.01 9.01
C CYS A 372 -30.03 1.71 7.75
N ASP A 373 -29.43 2.85 7.42
CA ASP A 373 -29.60 3.48 6.12
C ASP A 373 -29.05 2.60 4.99
N GLU A 374 -29.57 2.82 3.79
CA GLU A 374 -29.25 2.04 2.60
C GLU A 374 -27.76 2.08 2.24
N GLY A 375 -27.08 3.23 2.46
CA GLY A 375 -25.65 3.38 2.17
C GLY A 375 -24.79 2.50 3.07
N SER A 376 -25.00 2.61 4.38
CA SER A 376 -24.34 1.76 5.39
C SER A 376 -24.61 0.27 5.17
N ALA A 377 -25.82 -0.07 4.74
CA ALA A 377 -26.18 -1.44 4.43
C ALA A 377 -25.49 -1.95 3.15
N ARG A 378 -25.39 -1.16 2.08
CA ARG A 378 -24.63 -1.50 0.85
C ARG A 378 -23.14 -1.70 1.08
N LEU A 379 -22.57 -0.99 2.06
CA LEU A 379 -21.19 -1.19 2.54
C LEU A 379 -21.05 -2.45 3.41
N CYS A 380 -22.16 -3.13 3.74
CA CYS A 380 -22.20 -4.37 4.51
C CYS A 380 -21.67 -4.26 5.94
N PHE A 381 -21.87 -3.12 6.61
CA PHE A 381 -21.47 -3.00 8.01
C PHE A 381 -22.19 -4.02 8.91
N ALA A 382 -21.44 -4.63 9.82
CA ALA A 382 -21.89 -5.75 10.66
C ALA A 382 -23.23 -5.52 11.36
N ARG A 383 -23.46 -4.32 11.90
CA ARG A 383 -24.68 -3.96 12.64
C ARG A 383 -25.89 -3.71 11.74
N CYS A 384 -25.67 -3.63 10.43
CA CYS A 384 -26.68 -3.25 9.44
C CYS A 384 -27.32 -4.44 8.74
N LEU A 385 -26.64 -5.57 8.70
CA LEU A 385 -27.08 -6.78 8.02
C LEU A 385 -27.95 -7.66 8.93
N ASP A 386 -28.97 -8.29 8.36
CA ASP A 386 -29.79 -9.30 9.02
C ASP A 386 -29.23 -10.71 8.75
N MET A 387 -28.75 -11.36 9.80
CA MET A 387 -28.16 -12.70 9.72
C MET A 387 -29.05 -13.74 9.03
N GLN A 388 -30.36 -13.74 9.29
CA GLN A 388 -31.27 -14.72 8.69
C GLN A 388 -31.45 -14.50 7.19
N LYS A 389 -31.37 -13.25 6.74
CA LYS A 389 -31.50 -12.91 5.32
C LYS A 389 -30.24 -13.20 4.52
N VAL A 390 -29.07 -13.17 5.17
CA VAL A 390 -27.74 -13.42 4.58
C VAL A 390 -27.39 -14.92 4.50
N SER A 391 -27.77 -15.69 5.52
CA SER A 391 -27.42 -17.12 5.63
C SER A 391 -27.74 -17.91 4.35
N GLY A 392 -26.77 -18.66 3.84
CA GLY A 392 -26.89 -19.52 2.65
C GLY A 392 -26.87 -18.79 1.30
N LYS A 393 -26.57 -17.49 1.26
CA LYS A 393 -26.53 -16.68 0.03
C LYS A 393 -25.15 -16.06 -0.20
N ILE A 394 -24.89 -15.56 -1.41
CA ILE A 394 -23.69 -14.78 -1.71
C ILE A 394 -23.98 -13.31 -1.43
N LEU A 395 -23.25 -12.73 -0.49
CA LEU A 395 -23.40 -11.33 -0.10
C LEU A 395 -22.59 -10.43 -1.04
N VAL A 396 -23.22 -9.37 -1.58
CA VAL A 396 -22.57 -8.38 -2.43
C VAL A 396 -22.43 -7.06 -1.69
N CYS A 397 -21.19 -6.56 -1.61
CA CYS A 397 -20.82 -5.39 -0.83
C CYS A 397 -20.03 -4.39 -1.65
N GLN A 398 -20.40 -3.10 -1.53
CA GLN A 398 -19.71 -1.99 -2.18
C GLN A 398 -18.53 -1.49 -1.33
N SER A 399 -17.77 -2.41 -0.77
CA SER A 399 -16.61 -2.15 0.08
C SER A 399 -15.55 -3.20 -0.19
N GLY A 400 -14.28 -2.81 -0.13
CA GLY A 400 -13.14 -3.74 -0.13
C GLY A 400 -12.62 -4.06 1.27
N ASP A 401 -13.27 -3.57 2.34
CA ASP A 401 -12.88 -3.88 3.70
C ASP A 401 -13.01 -5.38 3.98
N SER A 402 -11.88 -6.02 4.28
CA SER A 402 -11.81 -7.43 4.65
C SER A 402 -12.67 -7.83 5.85
N SER A 403 -13.01 -6.88 6.73
CA SER A 403 -13.92 -7.10 7.87
C SER A 403 -15.32 -7.53 7.42
N VAL A 404 -15.74 -7.12 6.21
CA VAL A 404 -17.02 -7.51 5.62
C VAL A 404 -17.08 -9.01 5.34
N ALA A 405 -15.98 -9.60 4.87
CA ALA A 405 -15.90 -11.04 4.64
C ALA A 405 -16.00 -11.82 5.96
N THR A 406 -15.37 -11.31 7.03
CA THR A 406 -15.51 -11.86 8.38
C THR A 406 -16.97 -11.89 8.84
N VAL A 407 -17.68 -10.77 8.68
CA VAL A 407 -19.10 -10.68 9.02
C VAL A 407 -19.92 -11.68 8.20
N ALA A 408 -19.66 -11.77 6.88
CA ALA A 408 -20.35 -12.69 6.01
C ALA A 408 -20.14 -14.16 6.43
N ALA A 409 -18.91 -14.53 6.83
CA ALA A 409 -18.62 -15.86 7.38
C ALA A 409 -19.39 -16.14 8.68
N ILE A 410 -19.36 -15.21 9.64
CA ILE A 410 -20.10 -15.35 10.92
C ILE A 410 -21.61 -15.49 10.66
N PHE A 411 -22.14 -14.82 9.63
CA PHE A 411 -23.55 -14.89 9.26
C PHE A 411 -23.87 -16.10 8.36
N ASN A 412 -22.93 -17.02 8.19
CA ASN A 412 -23.08 -18.25 7.42
C ASN A 412 -23.48 -18.00 5.95
N ALA A 413 -22.91 -16.96 5.34
CA ALA A 413 -23.04 -16.70 3.91
C ALA A 413 -22.32 -17.79 3.10
N SER A 414 -22.85 -18.11 1.91
CA SER A 414 -22.23 -19.06 0.97
C SER A 414 -21.03 -18.47 0.22
N GLY A 415 -20.87 -17.15 0.26
CA GLY A 415 -19.74 -16.44 -0.33
C GLY A 415 -19.90 -14.92 -0.22
N VAL A 416 -18.86 -14.18 -0.59
CA VAL A 416 -18.87 -12.72 -0.59
C VAL A 416 -18.26 -12.15 -1.87
N ILE A 417 -18.88 -11.10 -2.40
CA ILE A 417 -18.36 -10.31 -3.52
C ILE A 417 -18.09 -8.90 -2.98
N LEU A 418 -16.84 -8.47 -3.15
CA LEU A 418 -16.33 -7.19 -2.65
C LEU A 418 -15.95 -6.28 -3.82
N MET A 419 -15.93 -4.98 -3.57
CA MET A 419 -15.19 -4.06 -4.44
C MET A 419 -13.71 -4.13 -4.11
N GLN A 420 -12.87 -3.99 -5.13
CA GLN A 420 -11.43 -4.09 -4.96
C GLN A 420 -10.83 -2.75 -4.51
N ASP A 421 -10.32 -2.69 -3.28
CA ASP A 421 -9.60 -1.51 -2.76
C ASP A 421 -8.15 -1.45 -3.29
N PHE A 422 -7.49 -2.60 -3.42
CA PHE A 422 -6.10 -2.71 -3.87
C PHE A 422 -6.04 -3.46 -5.21
N PRO A 423 -5.70 -2.79 -6.34
CA PRO A 423 -5.75 -3.36 -7.70
C PRO A 423 -4.81 -4.57 -7.93
N ASP A 424 -3.82 -4.69 -7.06
CA ASP A 424 -2.60 -5.46 -7.22
C ASP A 424 -2.37 -6.51 -6.13
N THR A 425 -3.24 -6.58 -5.11
CA THR A 425 -3.02 -7.40 -3.89
C THR A 425 -4.19 -8.33 -3.58
N ALA A 426 -3.96 -9.64 -3.55
CA ALA A 426 -4.99 -10.61 -3.20
C ALA A 426 -5.00 -10.91 -1.69
N PHE A 427 -6.19 -11.05 -1.11
CA PHE A 427 -6.38 -11.40 0.30
C PHE A 427 -6.97 -12.80 0.48
N VAL A 428 -6.63 -13.42 1.61
CA VAL A 428 -7.25 -14.66 2.09
C VAL A 428 -8.50 -14.28 2.90
N PHE A 429 -9.64 -14.88 2.55
CA PHE A 429 -10.93 -14.63 3.20
C PHE A 429 -11.47 -15.90 3.86
N PRO A 430 -12.30 -15.79 4.93
CA PRO A 430 -12.84 -16.92 5.70
C PRO A 430 -13.92 -17.75 4.97
N LEU A 431 -14.39 -17.28 3.82
CA LEU A 431 -15.41 -17.92 2.98
C LEU A 431 -15.09 -17.71 1.48
N PRO A 432 -15.78 -18.39 0.55
CA PRO A 432 -15.57 -18.16 -0.89
C PRO A 432 -15.74 -16.69 -1.24
N ALA A 433 -14.71 -16.11 -1.86
CA ALA A 433 -14.67 -14.66 -2.09
C ALA A 433 -14.09 -14.28 -3.46
N VAL A 434 -14.51 -13.12 -3.94
CA VAL A 434 -13.96 -12.45 -5.13
C VAL A 434 -14.07 -10.94 -4.94
N ALA A 435 -12.93 -10.23 -5.04
CA ALA A 435 -12.91 -8.77 -5.10
C ALA A 435 -12.86 -8.34 -6.57
N LEU A 436 -13.87 -7.59 -7.01
CA LEU A 436 -14.02 -7.15 -8.39
C LEU A 436 -13.54 -5.70 -8.53
N ASP A 437 -12.84 -5.43 -9.64
CA ASP A 437 -12.55 -4.05 -10.04
C ASP A 437 -13.85 -3.31 -10.43
N ASN A 438 -13.77 -1.98 -10.59
CA ASN A 438 -14.94 -1.16 -10.89
C ASN A 438 -15.66 -1.61 -12.17
N THR A 439 -14.93 -2.02 -13.22
CA THR A 439 -15.52 -2.43 -14.50
C THR A 439 -16.25 -3.77 -14.40
N ALA A 440 -15.69 -4.74 -13.69
CA ALA A 440 -16.31 -6.02 -13.42
C ALA A 440 -17.50 -5.87 -12.46
N PHE A 441 -17.39 -4.99 -11.47
CA PHE A 441 -18.49 -4.68 -10.55
C PHE A 441 -19.66 -3.99 -11.26
N GLU A 442 -19.42 -3.06 -12.19
CA GLU A 442 -20.47 -2.47 -13.02
C GLU A 442 -21.21 -3.51 -13.87
N LYS A 443 -20.48 -4.50 -14.42
CA LYS A 443 -21.09 -5.63 -15.15
C LYS A 443 -21.94 -6.50 -14.23
N LEU A 444 -21.50 -6.75 -12.99
CA LEU A 444 -22.29 -7.43 -11.98
C LEU A 444 -23.59 -6.67 -11.68
N MET A 445 -23.52 -5.35 -11.52
CA MET A 445 -24.70 -4.50 -11.30
C MET A 445 -25.67 -4.56 -12.48
N SER A 446 -25.15 -4.55 -13.72
CA SER A 446 -25.95 -4.67 -14.93
C SER A 446 -26.71 -6.01 -14.97
N TYR A 447 -26.02 -7.12 -14.70
CA TYR A 447 -26.64 -8.44 -14.60
C TYR A 447 -27.72 -8.46 -13.50
N TYR A 448 -27.37 -7.98 -12.31
CA TYR A 448 -28.26 -7.98 -11.16
C TYR A 448 -29.59 -7.27 -11.45
N ASN A 449 -29.55 -6.12 -12.12
CA ASN A 449 -30.73 -5.36 -12.49
C ASN A 449 -31.54 -5.98 -13.65
N SER A 450 -30.94 -6.90 -14.41
CA SER A 450 -31.61 -7.55 -15.55
C SER A 450 -32.50 -8.73 -15.15
N THR A 451 -32.37 -9.26 -13.93
CA THR A 451 -33.12 -10.43 -13.44
C THR A 451 -33.72 -10.19 -12.07
N ARG A 452 -34.87 -10.82 -11.79
CA ARG A 452 -35.51 -10.78 -10.46
C ARG A 452 -34.88 -11.76 -9.46
N ASN A 453 -34.18 -12.78 -9.96
CA ASN A 453 -33.55 -13.83 -9.16
C ASN A 453 -32.07 -13.96 -9.53
N PRO A 454 -31.23 -12.99 -9.15
CA PRO A 454 -29.81 -13.01 -9.47
C PRO A 454 -29.12 -14.15 -8.74
N GLN A 455 -28.40 -14.98 -9.50
CA GLN A 455 -27.73 -16.18 -9.01
C GLN A 455 -26.35 -16.33 -9.63
N GLY A 456 -25.46 -16.97 -8.90
CA GLY A 456 -24.11 -17.24 -9.37
C GLY A 456 -23.34 -18.13 -8.41
N ARG A 457 -22.09 -18.41 -8.77
CA ARG A 457 -21.16 -19.20 -7.99
C ARG A 457 -19.76 -18.63 -8.09
N ILE A 458 -19.06 -18.63 -6.96
CA ILE A 458 -17.65 -18.28 -6.89
C ILE A 458 -16.85 -19.56 -7.16
N LEU A 459 -15.98 -19.51 -8.16
CA LEU A 459 -15.13 -20.63 -8.55
C LEU A 459 -13.88 -20.66 -7.68
N LYS A 460 -13.29 -21.85 -7.50
CA LYS A 460 -11.98 -22.01 -6.85
C LYS A 460 -10.96 -21.09 -7.52
N GLY A 461 -10.15 -20.43 -6.70
CA GLY A 461 -9.09 -19.55 -7.19
C GLY A 461 -8.04 -20.30 -7.99
N GLU A 462 -7.31 -19.56 -8.83
CA GLU A 462 -6.17 -20.05 -9.59
C GLU A 462 -5.06 -19.00 -9.62
N THR A 463 -3.85 -19.44 -9.97
CA THR A 463 -2.69 -18.55 -10.14
C THR A 463 -2.41 -18.36 -11.61
N VAL A 464 -2.28 -17.11 -12.06
CA VAL A 464 -1.96 -16.76 -13.45
C VAL A 464 -0.66 -15.97 -13.52
N PRO A 465 0.10 -16.07 -14.63
CA PRO A 465 1.26 -15.22 -14.84
C PRO A 465 0.83 -13.77 -15.06
N ASP A 466 1.57 -12.84 -14.47
CA ASP A 466 1.37 -11.39 -14.66
C ASP A 466 2.58 -10.76 -15.31
N SER A 467 2.45 -10.39 -16.59
CA SER A 467 3.51 -9.75 -17.36
C SER A 467 3.75 -8.29 -16.98
N ALA A 468 2.88 -7.67 -16.17
CA ALA A 468 3.08 -6.30 -15.69
C ALA A 468 4.08 -6.22 -14.53
N ALA A 469 4.39 -7.34 -13.86
CA ALA A 469 5.32 -7.36 -12.74
C ALA A 469 6.78 -7.09 -13.19
N PRO A 470 7.58 -6.33 -12.41
CA PRO A 470 7.27 -5.89 -11.06
C PRO A 470 6.55 -4.53 -11.08
N VAL A 471 5.42 -4.45 -10.37
CA VAL A 471 4.73 -3.19 -10.10
C VAL A 471 4.89 -2.89 -8.62
N THR A 472 5.27 -1.66 -8.28
CA THR A 472 5.33 -1.26 -6.88
C THR A 472 3.93 -1.28 -6.28
N ALA A 473 3.80 -1.97 -5.15
CA ALA A 473 2.50 -2.25 -4.55
C ALA A 473 1.79 -0.94 -4.19
N SER A 474 0.48 -0.86 -4.42
CA SER A 474 -0.32 0.35 -4.17
C SER A 474 -0.23 0.81 -2.72
N PHE A 475 -0.29 -0.13 -1.77
CA PHE A 475 -0.16 0.15 -0.34
C PHE A 475 1.27 0.51 0.09
N SER A 476 2.31 0.20 -0.71
CA SER A 476 3.69 0.38 -0.27
C SER A 476 3.98 1.88 -0.07
N SER A 477 4.48 2.24 1.11
CA SER A 477 4.77 3.63 1.45
C SER A 477 5.80 4.27 0.49
N ARG A 478 5.70 5.59 0.31
CA ARG A 478 6.50 6.38 -0.62
C ARG A 478 7.31 7.46 0.08
N GLY A 479 8.48 7.76 -0.50
CA GLY A 479 9.24 8.96 -0.17
C GLY A 479 8.56 10.25 -0.65
N PRO A 480 9.25 11.39 -0.53
CA PRO A 480 10.61 11.54 0.00
C PRO A 480 10.68 11.32 1.52
N ASN A 481 11.90 11.19 2.03
CA ASN A 481 12.17 11.11 3.47
C ASN A 481 11.72 12.42 4.16
N ALA A 482 10.92 12.31 5.22
CA ALA A 482 10.37 13.47 5.91
C ALA A 482 11.37 14.21 6.82
N ILE A 483 12.42 13.51 7.28
CA ILE A 483 13.40 14.04 8.25
C ILE A 483 14.66 14.53 7.54
N THR A 484 15.19 13.72 6.61
CA THR A 484 16.36 14.06 5.79
C THR A 484 16.00 13.95 4.32
N PRO A 485 15.31 14.95 3.73
CA PRO A 485 14.75 14.86 2.38
C PRO A 485 15.79 14.71 1.28
N ASP A 486 17.06 15.06 1.53
CA ASP A 486 18.14 14.88 0.56
C ASP A 486 18.75 13.46 0.60
N ILE A 487 18.18 12.56 1.40
CA ILE A 487 18.46 11.12 1.40
C ILE A 487 17.22 10.36 0.93
N MET A 488 17.34 9.70 -0.22
CA MET A 488 16.22 8.98 -0.85
C MET A 488 15.78 7.78 -0.02
N LYS A 489 14.46 7.64 0.15
CA LYS A 489 13.79 6.49 0.76
C LYS A 489 12.50 6.18 0.01
N PRO A 490 12.05 4.92 -0.07
CA PRO A 490 12.75 3.68 0.33
C PRO A 490 14.03 3.44 -0.48
N ASP A 491 14.93 2.59 0.02
CA ASP A 491 16.25 2.35 -0.60
C ASP A 491 16.18 1.36 -1.76
N VAL A 492 15.41 0.28 -1.56
CA VAL A 492 15.23 -0.81 -2.51
C VAL A 492 13.78 -1.28 -2.51
N SER A 493 13.41 -2.05 -3.52
CA SER A 493 12.13 -2.75 -3.58
C SER A 493 12.35 -4.24 -3.77
N ALA A 494 11.50 -5.06 -3.14
CA ALA A 494 11.58 -6.51 -3.19
C ALA A 494 10.17 -7.13 -3.21
N PRO A 495 10.04 -8.43 -3.56
CA PRO A 495 8.77 -9.15 -3.53
C PRO A 495 8.07 -9.03 -2.18
N GLY A 496 6.90 -8.41 -2.15
CA GLY A 496 6.11 -8.22 -0.93
C GLY A 496 4.62 -8.41 -1.12
N VAL A 497 4.18 -8.84 -2.31
CA VAL A 497 2.76 -9.07 -2.62
C VAL A 497 2.56 -10.54 -2.92
N ASP A 498 1.50 -11.10 -2.33
CA ASP A 498 1.02 -12.45 -2.50
C ASP A 498 2.09 -13.51 -2.15
N ILE A 499 2.88 -13.27 -1.10
CA ILE A 499 4.00 -14.13 -0.68
C ILE A 499 3.51 -15.28 0.17
N LEU A 500 3.88 -16.51 -0.18
CA LEU A 500 3.62 -17.68 0.65
C LEU A 500 4.86 -18.05 1.44
N ALA A 501 4.68 -18.19 2.75
CA ALA A 501 5.71 -18.67 3.65
C ALA A 501 5.06 -19.47 4.80
N ALA A 502 5.87 -19.99 5.71
CA ALA A 502 5.38 -20.83 6.81
C ALA A 502 4.42 -20.06 7.71
N TYR A 503 3.45 -20.76 8.28
CA TYR A 503 2.43 -20.19 9.15
C TYR A 503 2.09 -21.18 10.28
N PRO A 504 1.78 -20.70 11.50
CA PRO A 504 1.42 -21.57 12.60
C PRO A 504 0.11 -22.34 12.31
N PRO A 505 0.09 -23.67 12.41
CA PRO A 505 -1.10 -24.47 12.14
C PRO A 505 -2.27 -24.22 13.09
N ASP A 506 -2.06 -23.57 14.22
CA ASP A 506 -3.11 -23.27 15.20
C ASP A 506 -3.76 -21.89 15.00
N VAL A 507 -3.15 -21.06 14.14
CA VAL A 507 -3.63 -19.70 13.83
C VAL A 507 -4.46 -19.75 12.53
N PRO A 508 -5.66 -19.15 12.50
CA PRO A 508 -6.47 -19.07 11.29
C PRO A 508 -5.77 -18.31 10.16
N PRO A 509 -5.90 -18.73 8.89
CA PRO A 509 -5.21 -18.08 7.77
C PRO A 509 -5.79 -16.71 7.38
N SER A 510 -7.00 -16.37 7.82
CA SER A 510 -7.57 -15.02 7.71
C SER A 510 -7.85 -14.42 9.10
N LYS A 511 -7.61 -13.11 9.23
CA LYS A 511 -7.83 -12.35 10.47
C LYS A 511 -9.29 -11.89 10.56
N GLY A 512 -9.80 -11.75 11.80
CA GLY A 512 -11.15 -11.23 12.08
C GLY A 512 -12.14 -12.26 12.63
N GLY A 513 -11.86 -13.56 12.49
CA GLY A 513 -12.70 -14.65 13.00
C GLY A 513 -13.61 -15.27 11.93
N GLY A 514 -14.31 -16.36 12.29
CA GLY A 514 -15.15 -17.12 11.35
C GLY A 514 -14.36 -18.00 10.37
N ASP A 515 -13.05 -18.16 10.57
CA ASP A 515 -12.18 -19.05 9.80
C ASP A 515 -11.67 -20.21 10.65
N ASP A 516 -12.21 -21.40 10.41
CA ASP A 516 -11.81 -22.62 11.11
C ASP A 516 -10.72 -23.40 10.37
N ARG A 517 -10.25 -22.90 9.22
CA ARG A 517 -9.19 -23.56 8.45
C ARG A 517 -7.87 -23.48 9.21
N ARG A 518 -7.04 -24.52 9.04
CA ARG A 518 -5.66 -24.59 9.55
C ARG A 518 -4.71 -24.85 8.39
N VAL A 519 -3.59 -24.14 8.36
CA VAL A 519 -2.60 -24.22 7.29
C VAL A 519 -1.19 -24.21 7.83
N LYS A 520 -0.28 -24.90 7.13
CA LYS A 520 1.16 -24.83 7.41
C LYS A 520 1.85 -23.67 6.68
N PHE A 521 1.22 -23.16 5.64
CA PHE A 521 1.70 -22.08 4.79
C PHE A 521 0.56 -21.14 4.48
N ASN A 522 0.81 -19.84 4.50
CA ASN A 522 -0.19 -18.81 4.24
C ASN A 522 0.32 -17.77 3.24
N VAL A 523 -0.60 -17.13 2.50
CA VAL A 523 -0.31 -16.09 1.51
C VAL A 523 -0.60 -14.73 2.14
N ILE A 524 0.43 -13.89 2.28
CA ILE A 524 0.35 -12.58 2.92
C ILE A 524 1.06 -11.54 2.05
N SER A 525 0.56 -10.31 2.09
CA SER A 525 1.09 -9.15 1.36
C SER A 525 1.42 -8.03 2.34
N GLY A 526 2.54 -7.34 2.10
CA GLY A 526 3.01 -6.24 2.91
C GLY A 526 4.50 -5.93 2.65
N THR A 527 4.92 -4.72 2.99
CA THR A 527 6.37 -4.41 3.11
C THR A 527 7.05 -5.27 4.18
N SER A 528 6.26 -5.82 5.10
CA SER A 528 6.67 -6.86 6.04
C SER A 528 7.18 -8.14 5.39
N MET A 529 6.71 -8.49 4.19
CA MET A 529 7.17 -9.66 3.44
C MET A 529 8.34 -9.33 2.52
N SER A 530 8.46 -8.09 2.04
CA SER A 530 9.61 -7.67 1.23
C SER A 530 10.86 -7.44 2.08
N CYS A 531 10.72 -6.95 3.31
CA CYS A 531 11.83 -6.77 4.26
C CYS A 531 12.68 -8.06 4.47
N PRO A 532 12.10 -9.22 4.83
CA PRO A 532 12.87 -10.46 5.00
C PRO A 532 13.45 -10.99 3.68
N HIS A 533 12.90 -10.63 2.51
CA HIS A 533 13.57 -10.93 1.24
C HIS A 533 14.91 -10.19 1.14
N VAL A 534 14.93 -8.92 1.52
CA VAL A 534 16.17 -8.14 1.52
C VAL A 534 17.12 -8.60 2.62
N ALA A 535 16.61 -8.97 3.80
CA ALA A 535 17.43 -9.53 4.88
C ALA A 535 18.13 -10.81 4.45
N GLY A 536 17.40 -11.72 3.79
CA GLY A 536 17.96 -12.95 3.26
C GLY A 536 18.95 -12.70 2.12
N ALA A 537 18.69 -11.73 1.24
CA ALA A 537 19.64 -11.32 0.19
C ALA A 537 20.92 -10.72 0.79
N ALA A 538 20.81 -9.88 1.82
CA ALA A 538 21.93 -9.32 2.55
C ALA A 538 22.75 -10.41 3.26
N ALA A 539 22.08 -11.38 3.88
CA ALA A 539 22.72 -12.54 4.48
C ALA A 539 23.47 -13.35 3.41
N TYR A 540 22.87 -13.58 2.24
CA TYR A 540 23.53 -14.23 1.11
C TYR A 540 24.81 -13.50 0.71
N VAL A 541 24.77 -12.17 0.51
CA VAL A 541 25.98 -11.37 0.22
C VAL A 541 27.03 -11.50 1.33
N LYS A 542 26.62 -11.45 2.60
CA LYS A 542 27.51 -11.60 3.76
C LYS A 542 28.15 -12.99 3.84
N THR A 543 27.56 -14.03 3.25
CA THR A 543 28.23 -15.36 3.16
C THR A 543 29.43 -15.36 2.21
N PHE A 544 29.47 -14.46 1.23
CA PHE A 544 30.61 -14.31 0.32
C PHE A 544 31.62 -13.30 0.86
N HIS A 545 31.14 -12.31 1.61
CA HIS A 545 31.95 -11.24 2.18
C HIS A 545 31.68 -11.05 3.68
N PRO A 546 32.19 -11.95 4.54
CA PRO A 546 31.88 -11.93 5.97
C PRO A 546 32.39 -10.69 6.71
N ASP A 547 33.39 -10.01 6.17
CA ASP A 547 34.09 -8.84 6.71
C ASP A 547 33.49 -7.50 6.24
N TRP A 548 32.53 -7.53 5.31
CA TRP A 548 31.91 -6.31 4.80
C TRP A 548 31.08 -5.60 5.87
N SER A 549 31.19 -4.26 5.85
CA SER A 549 30.39 -3.38 6.69
C SER A 549 28.91 -3.38 6.28
N PRO A 550 28.00 -2.97 7.18
CA PRO A 550 26.59 -2.79 6.84
C PRO A 550 26.36 -1.88 5.63
N SER A 551 27.13 -0.79 5.52
CA SER A 551 27.03 0.16 4.42
C SER A 551 27.52 -0.44 3.09
N ALA A 552 28.56 -1.28 3.10
CA ALA A 552 29.02 -1.99 1.90
C ALA A 552 27.98 -2.98 1.37
N ILE A 553 27.38 -3.80 2.25
CA ILE A 553 26.31 -4.75 1.87
C ILE A 553 25.08 -3.98 1.36
N LYS A 554 24.67 -2.93 2.07
CA LYS A 554 23.59 -2.03 1.64
C LYS A 554 23.87 -1.43 0.26
N SER A 555 25.09 -0.92 0.05
CA SER A 555 25.50 -0.36 -1.25
C SER A 555 25.39 -1.40 -2.35
N ALA A 556 25.90 -2.61 -2.15
CA ALA A 556 25.89 -3.66 -3.16
C ALA A 556 24.47 -4.06 -3.59
N LEU A 557 23.52 -4.06 -2.66
CA LEU A 557 22.11 -4.33 -2.93
C LEU A 557 21.40 -3.16 -3.64
N MET A 558 21.82 -1.92 -3.41
CA MET A 558 21.24 -0.73 -4.04
C MET A 558 21.77 -0.50 -5.47
N THR A 559 23.07 -0.72 -5.70
CA THR A 559 23.72 -0.41 -6.99
C THR A 559 23.48 -1.45 -8.07
N THR A 560 22.77 -2.53 -7.75
CA THR A 560 22.47 -3.63 -8.69
C THR A 560 21.07 -3.57 -9.30
N GLY A 561 20.38 -2.42 -9.16
CA GLY A 561 19.07 -2.14 -9.76
C GLY A 561 17.92 -2.79 -8.97
N GLN A 562 17.02 -3.49 -9.66
CA GLN A 562 16.10 -4.40 -8.98
C GLN A 562 16.91 -5.43 -8.20
N ILE A 563 16.54 -5.68 -6.94
CA ILE A 563 17.34 -6.51 -6.03
C ILE A 563 17.73 -7.83 -6.70
N ASN A 564 19.03 -8.06 -6.84
CA ASN A 564 19.59 -9.26 -7.43
C ASN A 564 20.73 -9.76 -6.54
N PRO A 565 20.49 -10.76 -5.68
CA PRO A 565 21.48 -11.18 -4.69
C PRO A 565 22.78 -11.73 -5.32
N ILE A 566 22.69 -12.34 -6.51
CA ILE A 566 23.87 -12.88 -7.21
C ILE A 566 24.76 -11.73 -7.69
N LYS A 567 24.19 -10.71 -8.33
CA LYS A 567 24.95 -9.52 -8.74
C LYS A 567 25.48 -8.74 -7.53
N ALA A 568 24.69 -8.64 -6.46
CA ALA A 568 25.10 -7.94 -5.24
C ALA A 568 26.25 -8.65 -4.49
N ALA A 569 26.48 -9.94 -4.73
CA ALA A 569 27.66 -10.64 -4.22
C ALA A 569 28.95 -10.24 -4.94
N ASP A 570 28.90 -9.60 -6.10
CA ASP A 570 30.07 -9.04 -6.80
C ASP A 570 29.72 -7.71 -7.49
N PRO A 571 29.54 -6.62 -6.72
CA PRO A 571 29.10 -5.33 -7.24
C PRO A 571 30.23 -4.55 -7.92
N GLY A 572 31.48 -5.00 -7.81
CA GLY A 572 32.69 -4.28 -8.24
C GLY A 572 33.04 -3.07 -7.37
N LEU A 573 32.11 -2.13 -7.19
CA LEU A 573 32.28 -0.91 -6.40
C LEU A 573 31.20 -0.79 -5.32
N VAL A 574 31.59 -0.27 -4.15
CA VAL A 574 30.66 0.03 -3.06
C VAL A 574 30.88 1.43 -2.48
N TYR A 575 29.81 2.06 -2.00
CA TYR A 575 29.83 3.30 -1.26
C TYR A 575 29.85 3.00 0.23
N GLU A 576 31.03 3.12 0.85
CA GLU A 576 31.17 2.90 2.28
C GLU A 576 30.85 4.16 3.07
N ILE A 577 30.14 3.96 4.18
CA ILE A 577 29.79 5.00 5.16
C ILE A 577 30.19 4.50 6.54
N THR A 578 30.91 5.33 7.29
CA THR A 578 31.39 5.03 8.63
C THR A 578 30.44 5.54 9.71
N LYS A 579 30.61 5.08 10.96
CA LYS A 579 29.88 5.63 12.12
C LYS A 579 30.07 7.14 12.22
N ASP A 580 31.29 7.63 12.03
CA ASP A 580 31.61 9.05 12.14
C ASP A 580 30.90 9.90 11.07
N ASP A 581 30.68 9.36 9.87
CA ASP A 581 29.89 10.03 8.84
C ASP A 581 28.43 10.22 9.26
N TYR A 582 27.82 9.20 9.88
CA TYR A 582 26.47 9.31 10.43
C TYR A 582 26.40 10.26 11.63
N VAL A 583 27.42 10.25 12.51
CA VAL A 583 27.51 11.21 13.62
C VAL A 583 27.61 12.65 13.09
N ASN A 584 28.44 12.89 12.07
CA ASN A 584 28.58 14.20 11.43
C ASN A 584 27.26 14.67 10.81
N LEU A 585 26.52 13.78 10.14
CA LEU A 585 25.18 14.06 9.61
C LEU A 585 24.21 14.44 10.74
N LEU A 586 24.14 13.68 11.82
CA LEU A 586 23.25 13.97 12.95
C LEU A 586 23.59 15.33 13.59
N CYS A 587 24.88 15.64 13.71
CA CYS A 587 25.34 16.92 14.21
C CYS A 587 24.99 18.08 13.27
N SER A 588 25.06 17.90 11.95
CA SER A 588 24.69 18.95 10.99
C SER A 588 23.18 19.23 10.96
N LEU A 589 22.36 18.24 11.31
CA LEU A 589 20.91 18.38 11.51
C LEU A 589 20.54 19.05 12.85
N GLY A 590 21.51 19.35 13.72
CA GLY A 590 21.26 19.90 15.05
C GLY A 590 20.75 18.88 16.07
N ILE A 591 20.82 17.59 15.76
CA ILE A 591 20.40 16.50 16.67
C ILE A 591 21.51 16.30 17.71
N ASN A 592 21.12 16.27 18.98
CA ASN A 592 22.06 15.99 20.07
C ASN A 592 22.44 14.50 20.09
N ILE A 593 23.59 14.16 19.50
CA ILE A 593 24.08 12.78 19.41
C ILE A 593 24.19 12.06 20.77
N ARG A 594 24.31 12.80 21.88
CA ARG A 594 24.30 12.20 23.23
C ARG A 594 22.98 11.50 23.56
N ARG A 595 21.88 11.84 22.89
CA ARG A 595 20.58 11.15 23.02
C ARG A 595 20.52 9.80 22.32
N ILE A 596 21.46 9.51 21.42
CA ILE A 596 21.50 8.27 20.64
C ILE A 596 22.69 7.40 21.07
N ASP A 597 23.92 7.93 21.01
CA ASP A 597 25.14 7.16 21.28
C ASP A 597 25.69 7.36 22.69
N GLY A 598 25.36 8.48 23.36
CA GLY A 598 25.84 8.82 24.70
C GLY A 598 27.33 9.22 24.79
N ASN A 599 28.20 8.51 24.07
CA ASN A 599 29.66 8.66 24.13
C ASN A 599 30.24 9.54 23.02
N SER A 600 29.60 9.58 21.84
CA SER A 600 30.02 10.46 20.75
C SER A 600 29.75 11.94 21.09
N THR A 601 30.66 12.80 20.66
CA THR A 601 30.47 14.26 20.71
C THR A 601 30.61 14.82 19.31
N CYS A 602 29.79 15.81 18.97
CA CYS A 602 29.94 16.52 17.71
C CYS A 602 31.36 17.12 17.61
N PRO A 603 32.14 16.80 16.56
CA PRO A 603 33.49 17.32 16.43
C PRO A 603 33.50 18.85 16.43
N LYS A 604 34.45 19.45 17.16
CA LYS A 604 34.62 20.92 17.16
C LYS A 604 35.03 21.38 15.76
N GLY A 605 34.18 22.16 15.11
CA GLY A 605 34.39 22.55 13.71
C GLY A 605 34.04 21.45 12.70
N ALA A 606 33.11 20.54 13.05
CA ALA A 606 32.54 19.58 12.12
C ALA A 606 32.29 20.26 10.78
N LYS A 607 32.91 19.75 9.70
CA LYS A 607 32.54 20.15 8.35
C LYS A 607 31.02 19.99 8.27
N ASN A 608 30.32 21.04 7.87
CA ASN A 608 28.90 20.99 7.59
C ASN A 608 28.69 20.05 6.40
N ILE A 609 28.74 18.73 6.63
CA ILE A 609 28.31 17.74 5.66
C ILE A 609 26.82 17.98 5.51
N THR A 610 26.45 18.56 4.38
CA THR A 610 25.04 18.67 3.99
C THR A 610 24.47 17.27 3.82
N GLU A 611 23.18 17.07 4.06
CA GLU A 611 22.52 15.76 3.89
C GLU A 611 22.89 15.09 2.54
N ALA A 612 22.98 15.89 1.48
CA ALA A 612 23.34 15.47 0.13
C ALA A 612 24.81 15.00 -0.05
N GLU A 613 25.72 15.37 0.85
CA GLU A 613 27.14 15.00 0.83
C GLU A 613 27.45 13.70 1.56
N LEU A 614 26.48 13.12 2.28
CA LEU A 614 26.63 11.75 2.79
C LEU A 614 26.99 10.83 1.62
N ASN A 615 27.95 9.93 1.81
CA ASN A 615 28.44 9.01 0.78
C ASN A 615 27.43 7.90 0.46
N TYR A 616 26.20 8.28 0.16
CA TYR A 616 25.05 7.41 -0.03
C TYR A 616 24.97 6.92 -1.49
N PRO A 617 24.56 5.65 -1.75
CA PRO A 617 24.47 5.07 -3.10
C PRO A 617 23.41 5.69 -4.01
N SER A 618 22.66 6.70 -3.54
CA SER A 618 21.67 7.43 -4.33
C SER A 618 21.85 8.93 -4.15
N LEU A 619 21.42 9.69 -5.15
CA LEU A 619 21.44 11.16 -5.15
C LEU A 619 20.01 11.67 -5.31
N ILE A 620 19.60 12.53 -4.40
CA ILE A 620 18.38 13.34 -4.54
C ILE A 620 18.74 14.78 -4.17
N PHE A 621 18.18 15.73 -4.90
CA PHE A 621 18.43 17.14 -4.65
C PHE A 621 17.16 17.94 -4.91
N LYS A 622 17.00 19.02 -4.14
CA LYS A 622 15.93 19.98 -4.34
C LYS A 622 16.39 21.07 -5.30
N ALA A 623 15.81 21.09 -6.49
CA ALA A 623 16.04 22.16 -7.45
C ALA A 623 15.18 23.40 -7.11
N PRO A 624 15.73 24.62 -7.25
CA PRO A 624 14.95 25.83 -7.09
C PRO A 624 13.94 25.99 -8.23
N VAL A 625 12.74 26.47 -7.87
CA VAL A 625 11.63 26.64 -8.81
C VAL A 625 11.92 27.76 -9.81
N SER A 626 11.87 27.43 -11.10
CA SER A 626 12.06 28.37 -12.22
C SER A 626 13.33 29.24 -12.15
N LYS A 627 14.36 28.78 -11.43
CA LYS A 627 15.67 29.43 -11.38
C LYS A 627 16.75 28.47 -11.86
N PRO A 628 17.73 28.95 -12.63
CA PRO A 628 18.86 28.13 -12.96
C PRO A 628 19.59 27.71 -11.70
N PHE A 629 20.08 26.48 -11.67
CA PHE A 629 20.84 25.93 -10.56
C PHE A 629 22.07 25.21 -11.07
N LYS A 630 23.12 25.21 -10.24
CA LYS A 630 24.29 24.36 -10.39
C LYS A 630 24.60 23.77 -9.02
N LEU A 631 24.74 22.46 -8.97
CA LEU A 631 25.04 21.68 -7.77
C LEU A 631 26.20 20.75 -8.08
N ALA A 632 27.11 20.54 -7.13
CA ALA A 632 28.21 19.61 -7.24
C ALA A 632 28.21 18.71 -6.01
N LEU A 633 27.98 17.42 -6.19
CA LEU A 633 27.92 16.44 -5.10
C LEU A 633 29.06 15.44 -5.24
N SER A 634 29.90 15.35 -4.22
CA SER A 634 31.03 14.41 -4.21
C SER A 634 30.61 13.04 -3.68
N ARG A 635 31.20 11.99 -4.24
CA ARG A 635 31.06 10.60 -3.78
C ARG A 635 32.40 9.91 -3.78
N THR A 636 32.54 8.90 -2.92
CA THR A 636 33.73 8.06 -2.84
C THR A 636 33.31 6.60 -2.96
N VAL A 637 33.94 5.89 -3.88
CA VAL A 637 33.72 4.45 -4.10
C VAL A 637 34.97 3.67 -3.71
N THR A 638 34.76 2.52 -3.08
CA THR A 638 35.78 1.55 -2.74
C THR A 638 35.72 0.39 -3.74
N ASN A 639 36.85 0.01 -4.33
CA ASN A 639 36.92 -1.18 -5.19
C ASN A 639 36.87 -2.45 -4.34
N VAL A 640 35.88 -3.30 -4.59
CA VAL A 640 35.74 -4.63 -4.01
C VAL A 640 35.80 -5.73 -5.06
N GLY A 641 35.93 -5.36 -6.33
CA GLY A 641 36.13 -6.27 -7.45
C GLY A 641 37.62 -6.55 -7.73
N PRO A 642 37.92 -7.14 -8.90
CA PRO A 642 39.29 -7.47 -9.28
C PRO A 642 40.25 -6.26 -9.29
N PRO A 643 41.55 -6.47 -9.01
CA PRO A 643 42.56 -5.42 -9.17
C PRO A 643 42.73 -5.03 -10.64
N ASN A 644 43.27 -3.84 -10.90
CA ASN A 644 43.47 -3.28 -12.25
C ASN A 644 42.17 -3.09 -13.06
N SER A 645 41.05 -2.82 -12.39
CA SER A 645 39.76 -2.49 -12.98
C SER A 645 39.66 -0.98 -13.30
N THR A 646 39.12 -0.64 -14.47
CA THR A 646 38.80 0.75 -14.84
C THR A 646 37.31 0.87 -15.13
N TYR A 647 36.66 1.83 -14.48
CA TYR A 647 35.24 2.13 -14.62
C TYR A 647 35.07 3.47 -15.33
N LYS A 648 34.13 3.54 -16.27
CA LYS A 648 33.76 4.76 -16.98
C LYS A 648 32.33 5.14 -16.62
N ALA A 649 32.13 6.35 -16.12
CA ALA A 649 30.83 6.87 -15.75
C ALA A 649 29.99 7.17 -17.01
N LYS A 650 28.71 6.82 -16.96
CA LYS A 650 27.71 7.15 -17.99
C LYS A 650 26.56 7.87 -17.31
N ALA A 651 26.36 9.14 -17.66
CA ALA A 651 25.24 9.95 -17.16
C ALA A 651 24.17 10.08 -18.26
N ILE A 652 22.90 9.96 -17.87
CA ILE A 652 21.75 10.20 -18.74
C ILE A 652 21.15 11.52 -18.29
N SER A 653 21.13 12.52 -19.18
CA SER A 653 20.60 13.87 -18.93
C SER A 653 19.23 14.04 -19.62
N ALA A 654 18.20 14.55 -18.95
CA ALA A 654 16.95 14.96 -19.61
C ALA A 654 17.02 16.37 -20.20
N SER A 655 16.00 16.77 -20.96
CA SER A 655 15.97 18.04 -21.71
C SER A 655 16.15 19.33 -20.88
N ASN A 656 16.03 19.26 -19.55
CA ASN A 656 16.09 20.41 -18.64
C ASN A 656 17.15 20.28 -17.52
N VAL A 657 17.91 19.17 -17.48
CA VAL A 657 19.02 18.91 -16.54
C VAL A 657 20.23 18.47 -17.36
N ASN A 658 21.39 19.01 -17.05
CA ASN A 658 22.68 18.52 -17.53
C ASN A 658 23.46 17.92 -16.35
N ILE A 659 23.74 16.62 -16.43
CA ILE A 659 24.51 15.86 -15.44
C ILE A 659 25.87 15.48 -16.04
N THR A 660 26.95 15.80 -15.33
CA THR A 660 28.31 15.44 -15.70
C THR A 660 29.06 14.88 -14.51
N VAL A 661 29.90 13.86 -14.73
CA VAL A 661 30.69 13.21 -13.67
C VAL A 661 32.17 13.51 -13.89
N VAL A 662 32.85 14.00 -12.85
CA VAL A 662 34.26 14.42 -12.89
C VAL A 662 35.06 13.75 -11.75
N PRO A 663 36.10 12.95 -12.04
CA PRO A 663 36.51 12.48 -13.36
C PRO A 663 35.53 11.44 -13.94
N GLU A 664 35.43 11.37 -15.27
CA GLU A 664 34.58 10.39 -15.97
C GLU A 664 35.13 8.96 -15.88
N ILE A 665 36.43 8.80 -15.65
CA ILE A 665 37.11 7.50 -15.61
C ILE A 665 37.80 7.33 -14.25
N LEU A 666 37.53 6.19 -13.60
CA LEU A 666 38.15 5.77 -12.34
C LEU A 666 38.92 4.47 -12.55
N SER A 667 40.24 4.51 -12.38
CA SER A 667 41.11 3.33 -12.44
C SER A 667 41.59 2.94 -11.05
N PHE A 668 41.45 1.66 -10.72
CA PHE A 668 41.85 1.06 -9.44
C PHE A 668 42.92 0.00 -9.70
N LYS A 669 44.03 0.08 -8.96
CA LYS A 669 45.17 -0.83 -9.02
C LYS A 669 45.02 -2.02 -8.07
N SER A 670 44.31 -1.84 -6.96
CA SER A 670 44.17 -2.83 -5.91
C SER A 670 42.75 -2.91 -5.34
N ILE A 671 42.45 -4.02 -4.70
CA ILE A 671 41.23 -4.19 -3.90
C ILE A 671 41.31 -3.26 -2.69
N HIS A 672 40.18 -2.70 -2.27
CA HIS A 672 40.01 -1.68 -1.23
C HIS A 672 40.60 -0.30 -1.54
N GLU A 673 41.12 -0.07 -2.75
CA GLU A 673 41.49 1.28 -3.19
C GLU A 673 40.23 2.15 -3.30
N LYS A 674 40.30 3.36 -2.73
CA LYS A 674 39.21 4.33 -2.75
C LYS A 674 39.48 5.42 -3.78
N LYS A 675 38.45 5.80 -4.53
CA LYS A 675 38.49 6.95 -5.45
C LYS A 675 37.26 7.81 -5.27
N SER A 676 37.44 9.12 -5.42
CA SER A 676 36.35 10.08 -5.34
C SER A 676 36.05 10.67 -6.70
N PHE A 677 34.78 11.01 -6.92
CA PHE A 677 34.29 11.72 -8.09
C PHE A 677 33.20 12.71 -7.68
N THR A 678 32.94 13.68 -8.53
CA THR A 678 31.94 14.73 -8.33
C THR A 678 30.89 14.64 -9.42
N VAL A 679 29.62 14.61 -9.02
CA VAL A 679 28.48 14.73 -9.92
C VAL A 679 28.08 16.21 -9.97
N GLU A 680 28.38 16.86 -11.08
CA GLU A 680 27.93 18.22 -11.38
C GLU A 680 26.58 18.17 -12.09
N ILE A 681 25.59 18.83 -11.50
CA ILE A 681 24.21 18.89 -11.98
C ILE A 681 23.87 20.35 -12.24
N SER A 682 23.39 20.67 -13.43
CA SER A 682 22.95 22.02 -13.78
C SER A 682 21.64 22.00 -14.55
N GLY A 683 20.80 23.01 -14.41
CA GLY A 683 19.51 23.05 -15.11
C GLY A 683 18.86 24.42 -15.04
N SER A 684 17.83 24.64 -15.85
CA SER A 684 17.10 25.92 -15.95
C SER A 684 16.04 26.13 -14.86
N GLY A 685 15.89 25.16 -13.95
CA GLY A 685 14.90 25.15 -12.86
C GLY A 685 13.55 24.56 -13.30
N PHE A 686 12.87 23.88 -12.38
CA PHE A 686 11.60 23.19 -12.68
C PHE A 686 10.38 24.01 -12.30
N LYS A 687 9.25 23.74 -12.97
CA LYS A 687 7.93 24.14 -12.45
C LYS A 687 7.65 23.36 -11.17
N SER A 688 6.99 24.00 -10.21
CA SER A 688 6.66 23.39 -8.90
C SER A 688 5.92 22.06 -9.08
N GLY A 689 6.33 21.03 -8.33
CA GLY A 689 5.71 19.71 -8.34
C GLY A 689 6.29 18.68 -9.33
N THR A 690 7.23 19.07 -10.19
CA THR A 690 7.91 18.14 -11.13
C THR A 690 8.91 17.26 -10.38
N LEU A 691 8.73 15.94 -10.40
CA LEU A 691 9.75 14.96 -10.01
C LEU A 691 10.41 14.42 -11.29
N LEU A 692 11.73 14.51 -11.39
CA LEU A 692 12.51 13.85 -12.42
C LEU A 692 13.34 12.75 -11.74
N SER A 693 13.15 11.51 -12.15
CA SER A 693 14.05 10.41 -11.83
C SER A 693 14.92 10.13 -13.05
N GLU A 694 16.23 10.30 -12.91
CA GLU A 694 17.23 9.93 -13.92
C GLU A 694 18.15 8.87 -13.32
N GLU A 695 18.32 7.76 -14.03
CA GLU A 695 19.13 6.62 -13.61
C GLU A 695 20.53 6.73 -14.23
N LEU A 696 21.59 6.57 -13.43
CA LEU A 696 22.94 6.29 -13.96
C LEU A 696 23.00 4.80 -14.29
N ASP A 697 22.95 4.50 -15.59
CA ASP A 697 22.80 3.16 -16.14
C ASP A 697 24.04 2.27 -15.93
N SER A 698 23.83 1.12 -15.27
CA SER A 698 24.72 -0.06 -15.32
C SER A 698 24.12 -1.13 -16.23
N ALA A 699 24.18 -0.87 -17.53
CA ALA A 699 23.98 -1.76 -18.68
C ALA A 699 22.77 -2.73 -18.66
N ASP A 700 21.82 -2.40 -19.55
CA ASP A 700 20.74 -3.17 -20.18
C ASP A 700 19.39 -3.28 -19.44
N SER A 701 18.43 -2.42 -19.81
CA SER A 701 17.15 -2.87 -20.43
C SER A 701 16.19 -1.74 -20.89
N LEU A 702 15.89 -1.77 -22.20
CA LEU A 702 14.58 -1.54 -22.86
C LEU A 702 13.83 -0.22 -22.59
N ALA A 703 14.06 0.86 -23.33
CA ALA A 703 13.64 1.04 -24.74
C ALA A 703 12.29 0.38 -25.09
N GLY A 704 11.17 0.88 -24.52
CA GLY A 704 9.83 0.41 -24.92
C GLY A 704 8.63 1.31 -24.61
N ALA A 705 8.73 2.31 -23.74
CA ALA A 705 7.53 3.04 -23.27
C ALA A 705 7.23 4.36 -24.02
N PHE A 706 8.20 4.95 -24.71
CA PHE A 706 8.02 6.27 -25.35
C PHE A 706 7.19 6.28 -26.66
N PRO A 707 7.17 5.22 -27.50
CA PRO A 707 6.34 5.20 -28.71
C PRO A 707 4.83 5.16 -28.40
N ASN A 708 4.43 4.55 -27.28
CA ASN A 708 3.02 4.39 -26.91
C ASN A 708 2.37 5.63 -26.30
N PHE A 709 3.18 6.55 -25.75
CA PHE A 709 2.68 7.86 -25.30
C PHE A 709 2.49 8.81 -26.48
N LYS A 710 3.41 8.77 -27.46
CA LYS A 710 3.32 9.56 -28.70
C LYS A 710 2.12 9.15 -29.57
N SER A 711 1.84 7.84 -29.68
CA SER A 711 0.69 7.33 -30.44
C SER A 711 -0.65 7.69 -29.79
N LYS A 712 -0.76 7.67 -28.45
CA LYS A 712 -1.99 8.08 -27.74
C LYS A 712 -2.25 9.59 -27.82
N LEU A 713 -1.20 10.41 -27.91
CA LEU A 713 -1.34 11.85 -28.11
C LEU A 713 -1.78 12.20 -29.55
N GLN A 714 -1.31 11.43 -30.55
CA GLN A 714 -1.68 11.62 -31.95
C GLN A 714 -3.12 11.14 -32.25
N VAL A 715 -3.59 10.08 -31.57
CA VAL A 715 -4.96 9.55 -31.74
C VAL A 715 -6.03 10.48 -31.13
N GLN A 716 -5.70 11.31 -30.14
CA GLN A 716 -6.65 12.30 -29.58
C GLN A 716 -6.71 13.64 -30.35
N LEU A 717 -5.77 13.91 -31.26
CA LEU A 717 -5.67 15.21 -31.92
C LEU A 717 -6.06 15.24 -33.40
N GLY A 718 -6.21 14.09 -34.06
CA GLY A 718 -6.72 13.99 -35.43
C GLY A 718 -5.77 14.61 -36.48
N ASP A 719 -5.35 13.82 -37.45
CA ASP A 719 -4.39 14.26 -38.46
C ASP A 719 -4.94 15.38 -39.36
N GLY A 720 -4.17 16.46 -39.44
CA GLY A 720 -4.26 17.50 -40.46
C GLY A 720 -3.07 18.46 -40.33
N PRO A 721 -2.31 18.73 -41.40
CA PRO A 721 -1.16 19.62 -41.33
C PRO A 721 -1.66 21.07 -41.21
N SER A 722 -1.07 21.81 -40.26
CA SER A 722 -1.17 23.27 -40.12
C SER A 722 -2.58 23.87 -40.05
N THR A 723 -3.11 24.12 -38.83
CA THR A 723 -3.81 25.36 -38.46
C THR A 723 -4.12 25.34 -36.96
N GLY A 724 -3.88 26.47 -36.28
CA GLY A 724 -3.94 26.59 -34.82
C GLY A 724 -5.32 26.35 -34.21
N VAL A 725 -5.30 25.94 -32.93
CA VAL A 725 -6.48 25.83 -32.07
C VAL A 725 -7.19 27.18 -32.02
N THR A 726 -8.38 27.28 -32.64
CA THR A 726 -9.16 28.52 -32.64
C THR A 726 -9.82 28.77 -31.29
N THR A 727 -9.77 30.02 -30.84
CA THR A 727 -10.29 30.55 -29.56
C THR A 727 -11.71 30.09 -29.24
N PHE A 728 -12.54 29.87 -30.26
CA PHE A 728 -13.93 29.43 -30.13
C PHE A 728 -14.07 27.98 -29.60
N ARG A 729 -13.19 27.06 -29.99
CA ARG A 729 -13.22 25.65 -29.51
C ARG A 729 -12.80 25.54 -28.04
N LEU A 730 -11.90 26.42 -27.61
CA LEU A 730 -11.45 26.50 -26.21
C LEU A 730 -12.56 27.04 -25.29
N VAL A 731 -13.32 28.04 -25.74
CA VAL A 731 -14.44 28.63 -24.96
C VAL A 731 -15.58 27.63 -24.73
N LYS A 732 -15.93 26.82 -25.73
CA LYS A 732 -16.97 25.78 -25.59
C LYS A 732 -16.56 24.71 -24.56
N ALA A 733 -15.28 24.35 -24.52
CA ALA A 733 -14.74 23.41 -23.54
C ALA A 733 -14.72 24.01 -22.12
N LEU A 734 -14.38 25.30 -21.98
CA LEU A 734 -14.36 25.99 -20.68
C LEU A 734 -15.77 26.17 -20.07
N ILE A 735 -16.79 26.47 -20.88
CA ILE A 735 -18.18 26.57 -20.41
C ILE A 735 -18.72 25.20 -19.96
N SER A 736 -18.40 24.13 -20.70
CA SER A 736 -18.78 22.76 -20.32
C SER A 736 -18.07 22.29 -19.04
N PHE A 737 -16.81 22.68 -18.85
CA PHE A 737 -16.05 22.40 -17.63
C PHE A 737 -16.62 23.16 -16.42
N ALA A 738 -16.96 24.45 -16.58
CA ALA A 738 -17.54 25.26 -15.50
C ALA A 738 -18.87 24.70 -14.98
N TRP A 739 -19.74 24.20 -15.87
CA TRP A 739 -21.00 23.55 -15.46
C TRP A 739 -20.78 22.25 -14.68
N LYS A 740 -19.76 21.46 -15.03
CA LYS A 740 -19.41 20.21 -14.35
C LYS A 740 -18.86 20.45 -12.95
N GLU A 741 -18.04 21.49 -12.79
CA GLU A 741 -17.50 21.93 -11.49
C GLU A 741 -18.60 22.47 -10.57
N ILE A 742 -19.54 23.29 -11.07
CA ILE A 742 -20.68 23.78 -10.27
C ILE A 742 -21.49 22.62 -9.68
N LEU A 743 -21.69 21.53 -10.44
CA LEU A 743 -22.41 20.34 -9.98
C LEU A 743 -21.64 19.56 -8.89
N ILE A 744 -20.33 19.39 -9.06
CA ILE A 744 -19.43 18.73 -8.10
C ILE A 744 -19.35 19.54 -6.80
N MET A 745 -19.36 20.87 -6.90
CA MET A 745 -19.30 21.77 -5.75
C MET A 745 -20.61 21.81 -4.98
N ALA A 746 -21.77 21.76 -5.66
CA ALA A 746 -23.06 21.59 -5.00
C ALA A 746 -23.11 20.28 -4.18
N LEU A 747 -22.53 19.20 -4.71
CA LEU A 747 -22.42 17.92 -4.03
C LEU A 747 -21.45 17.96 -2.83
N ARG A 748 -20.29 18.62 -2.96
CA ARG A 748 -19.36 18.82 -1.83
C ARG A 748 -19.95 19.67 -0.72
N ALA A 749 -20.67 20.75 -1.05
CA ALA A 749 -21.36 21.59 -0.07
C ALA A 749 -22.42 20.78 0.69
N LEU A 750 -23.14 19.87 0.02
CA LEU A 750 -24.07 18.94 0.65
C LEU A 750 -23.36 18.00 1.64
N ILE A 751 -22.25 17.38 1.24
CA ILE A 751 -21.48 16.44 2.07
C ILE A 751 -20.90 17.15 3.31
N TYR A 752 -20.30 18.33 3.14
CA TYR A 752 -19.74 19.12 4.24
C TYR A 752 -20.82 19.53 5.25
N THR A 753 -22.01 19.89 4.75
CA THR A 753 -23.17 20.24 5.59
C THR A 753 -23.64 19.03 6.42
N VAL A 754 -23.58 17.81 5.86
CA VAL A 754 -23.93 16.58 6.57
C VAL A 754 -22.85 16.22 7.61
N ALA A 755 -21.57 16.26 7.24
CA ALA A 755 -20.46 15.87 8.11
C ALA A 755 -20.30 16.78 9.34
N SER A 756 -20.37 18.09 9.13
CA SER A 756 -20.14 19.10 10.19
C SER A 756 -21.26 19.13 11.24
N PHE A 757 -22.47 18.70 10.88
CA PHE A 757 -23.62 18.71 11.80
C PHE A 757 -23.97 17.33 12.37
N VAL A 758 -23.61 16.23 11.74
CA VAL A 758 -23.87 14.89 12.32
C VAL A 758 -22.80 14.51 13.34
N GLY A 759 -21.55 14.94 13.15
CA GLY A 759 -20.41 14.64 14.03
C GLY A 759 -20.59 15.09 15.50
N PRO A 760 -20.89 16.38 15.78
CA PRO A 760 -21.02 16.86 17.15
C PRO A 760 -22.22 16.25 17.91
N TYR A 761 -23.32 15.95 17.21
CA TYR A 761 -24.50 15.32 17.82
C TYR A 761 -24.29 13.83 18.11
N LEU A 762 -23.44 13.14 17.34
CA LEU A 762 -22.99 11.78 17.67
C LEU A 762 -22.10 11.76 18.91
N ILE A 763 -21.25 12.78 19.09
CA ILE A 763 -20.40 12.94 20.28
C ILE A 763 -21.24 13.31 21.51
N GLU A 764 -22.20 14.23 21.40
CA GLU A 764 -23.13 14.55 22.50
C GLU A 764 -24.01 13.34 22.89
N ALA A 765 -24.45 12.52 21.92
CA ALA A 765 -25.18 11.28 22.17
C ALA A 765 -24.30 10.21 22.85
N PHE A 766 -23.01 10.16 22.51
CA PHE A 766 -22.02 9.29 23.13
C PHE A 766 -21.73 9.74 24.58
N VAL A 767 -21.59 11.05 24.83
CA VAL A 767 -21.36 11.64 26.17
C VAL A 767 -22.61 11.56 27.07
N GLN A 768 -23.83 11.67 26.53
CA GLN A 768 -25.07 11.44 27.27
C GLN A 768 -25.27 9.97 27.66
N CYS A 769 -24.69 9.04 26.90
CA CYS A 769 -24.67 7.62 27.25
C CYS A 769 -23.74 7.36 28.45
N LEU A 770 -22.62 8.07 28.53
CA LEU A 770 -21.63 7.95 29.61
C LEU A 770 -22.06 8.61 30.94
N SER A 771 -22.94 9.63 30.92
CA SER A 771 -23.28 10.43 32.10
C SER A 771 -24.52 10.00 32.89
N ARG A 772 -25.35 9.06 32.40
CA ARG A 772 -26.50 8.51 33.14
C ARG A 772 -26.12 7.27 33.96
N GLY A 773 -25.50 7.51 35.11
CA GLY A 773 -25.40 6.52 36.18
C GLY A 773 -26.74 6.30 36.89
N SER A 774 -27.14 5.04 37.01
CA SER A 774 -28.23 4.45 37.83
C SER A 774 -29.67 4.51 37.27
N GLY A 775 -30.17 3.34 36.82
CA GLY A 775 -31.62 3.10 36.74
C GLY A 775 -32.17 2.19 35.64
N SER A 776 -31.36 1.64 34.72
CA SER A 776 -31.81 0.57 33.82
C SER A 776 -30.65 -0.39 33.50
N LEU A 777 -30.89 -1.67 33.75
CA LEU A 777 -29.93 -2.78 33.79
C LEU A 777 -29.23 -3.11 32.44
N SER A 778 -29.39 -2.27 31.42
CA SER A 778 -28.84 -2.48 30.06
C SER A 778 -27.60 -1.62 29.75
N CYS A 779 -27.39 -0.51 30.45
CA CYS A 779 -26.24 0.38 30.21
C CYS A 779 -24.98 -0.06 30.98
N SER A 780 -25.15 -0.73 32.12
CA SER A 780 -24.03 -1.21 32.95
C SER A 780 -23.23 -2.36 32.33
N LYS A 781 -23.81 -3.14 31.40
CA LYS A 781 -23.09 -4.19 30.66
C LYS A 781 -22.36 -3.69 29.41
N TRP A 782 -22.67 -2.49 28.95
CA TRP A 782 -21.98 -1.84 27.82
C TRP A 782 -20.76 -1.04 28.30
N ALA A 783 -20.84 -0.34 29.43
CA ALA A 783 -19.70 0.38 30.01
C ALA A 783 -18.60 -0.57 30.54
N LEU A 784 -18.97 -1.72 31.12
CA LEU A 784 -18.04 -2.77 31.58
C LEU A 784 -17.43 -3.65 30.47
N ARG A 785 -17.82 -3.44 29.20
CA ARG A 785 -17.19 -4.11 28.04
C ARG A 785 -16.36 -3.16 27.18
N LEU A 786 -16.52 -1.84 27.38
CA LEU A 786 -15.60 -0.82 26.90
C LEU A 786 -14.48 -0.53 27.92
N CYS A 787 -14.60 -1.06 29.15
CA CYS A 787 -13.52 -1.12 30.13
C CYS A 787 -13.41 -2.52 30.74
N GLY A 788 -12.36 -3.24 30.35
CA GLY A 788 -11.75 -4.35 31.09
C GLY A 788 -10.39 -4.67 30.48
N SER A 789 -9.23 -4.51 31.12
CA SER A 789 -8.92 -4.12 32.50
C SER A 789 -7.68 -3.20 32.55
N SER A 790 -7.89 -1.91 32.81
CA SER A 790 -7.01 -1.16 33.72
C SER A 790 -7.91 -0.53 34.78
N CYS A 791 -8.35 -1.37 35.71
CA CYS A 791 -8.99 -1.03 36.98
C CYS A 791 -9.12 -2.34 37.80
N ASN A 792 -7.97 -2.82 38.28
CA ASN A 792 -7.72 -3.80 39.35
C ASN A 792 -6.19 -4.02 39.24
N ASP A 793 -5.31 -3.16 39.75
CA ASP A 793 -5.20 -2.76 41.15
C ASP A 793 -4.83 -1.28 41.34
N LEU A 794 -5.75 -0.53 41.94
CA LEU A 794 -5.42 0.65 42.76
C LEU A 794 -6.17 0.50 44.10
N ARG A 795 -5.71 -0.45 44.89
CA ARG A 795 -5.71 -0.46 46.37
C ARG A 795 -4.36 -1.08 46.71
N GLU A 796 -3.37 -0.38 47.26
CA GLU A 796 -3.39 0.46 48.45
C GLU A 796 -2.26 1.53 48.40
N GLY A 797 -2.54 2.77 48.86
CA GLY A 797 -1.54 3.84 49.06
C GLY A 797 -2.16 5.25 49.00
N PRO A 798 -1.77 6.20 49.87
CA PRO A 798 -2.72 7.08 50.58
C PRO A 798 -3.29 8.25 49.76
N ASP A 799 -4.53 8.61 50.11
CA ASP A 799 -5.37 9.67 49.53
C ASP A 799 -4.64 11.00 49.25
N PRO A 800 -4.89 11.56 48.06
CA PRO A 800 -5.31 12.95 48.00
C PRO A 800 -6.44 13.13 46.99
N PHE A 801 -7.65 13.50 47.42
CA PHE A 801 -8.54 14.49 46.78
C PHE A 801 -9.90 14.47 47.47
N MET A 802 -9.95 15.18 48.60
CA MET A 802 -11.20 15.64 49.20
C MET A 802 -11.82 16.69 48.26
N PRO A 803 -13.15 16.67 47.99
CA PRO A 803 -13.77 17.77 47.27
C PRO A 803 -13.83 19.00 48.19
N VAL A 804 -13.04 20.02 47.89
CA VAL A 804 -13.25 21.35 48.47
C VAL A 804 -14.64 21.81 48.03
N LYS A 805 -15.55 21.97 49.00
CA LYS A 805 -16.88 22.54 48.80
C LYS A 805 -16.72 23.99 48.30
N THR A 806 -16.80 24.22 47.00
CA THR A 806 -16.99 25.57 46.43
C THR A 806 -18.34 25.64 45.72
N GLY A 807 -19.09 26.69 46.05
CA GLY A 807 -20.47 26.89 45.60
C GLY A 807 -20.61 27.13 44.08
N PRO A 808 -21.86 27.10 43.57
CA PRO A 808 -22.18 27.11 42.14
C PRO A 808 -21.64 28.31 41.35
N ASP A 809 -21.40 29.46 41.99
CA ASP A 809 -20.82 30.64 41.32
C ASP A 809 -19.35 30.42 40.92
N LYS A 810 -18.51 29.83 41.79
CA LYS A 810 -17.09 29.60 41.48
C LYS A 810 -16.84 28.60 40.34
N ARG A 811 -17.79 27.68 40.11
CA ARG A 811 -17.70 26.69 39.02
C ARG A 811 -18.06 27.31 37.66
N ARG A 812 -18.85 28.39 37.65
CA ARG A 812 -19.07 29.23 36.46
C ARG A 812 -17.80 29.98 36.11
N ASP A 813 -17.17 30.60 37.11
CA ASP A 813 -16.00 31.45 36.91
C ASP A 813 -14.82 30.67 36.30
N ILE A 814 -14.58 29.43 36.75
CA ILE A 814 -13.51 28.57 36.21
C ILE A 814 -13.76 28.20 34.73
N ASN A 815 -15.02 28.02 34.34
CA ASN A 815 -15.39 27.66 32.96
C ASN A 815 -15.31 28.87 32.02
N PHE A 816 -15.59 30.08 32.51
CA PHE A 816 -15.34 31.31 31.76
C PHE A 816 -13.84 31.53 31.57
N VAL A 817 -13.02 31.32 32.61
CA VAL A 817 -11.57 31.47 32.52
C VAL A 817 -10.95 30.45 31.55
N SER A 818 -11.44 29.21 31.48
CA SER A 818 -10.93 28.23 30.50
C SER A 818 -11.32 28.58 29.06
N ILE A 819 -12.56 29.04 28.84
CA ILE A 819 -13.03 29.48 27.52
C ILE A 819 -12.30 30.76 27.09
N ASP A 820 -12.04 31.69 28.01
CA ASP A 820 -11.29 32.90 27.73
C ASP A 820 -9.80 32.61 27.47
N ALA A 821 -9.20 31.65 28.17
CA ALA A 821 -7.84 31.20 27.90
C ALA A 821 -7.71 30.50 26.53
N GLU A 822 -8.71 29.69 26.14
CA GLU A 822 -8.80 29.08 24.80
C GLU A 822 -8.95 30.15 23.72
N ARG A 823 -9.82 31.15 23.93
CA ARG A 823 -9.98 32.29 23.01
C ARG A 823 -8.72 33.14 22.88
N VAL A 824 -7.96 33.34 23.95
CA VAL A 824 -6.67 34.03 23.90
C VAL A 824 -5.64 33.21 23.12
N GLY A 825 -5.63 31.88 23.29
CA GLY A 825 -4.81 30.97 22.49
C GLY A 825 -5.15 31.02 21.00
N ASP A 826 -6.44 30.97 20.67
CA ASP A 826 -6.94 31.09 19.30
C ASP A 826 -6.60 32.46 18.69
N PHE A 827 -6.76 33.55 19.45
CA PHE A 827 -6.42 34.89 18.98
C PHE A 827 -4.94 35.00 18.57
N VAL A 828 -4.01 34.46 19.36
CA VAL A 828 -2.58 34.46 19.03
C VAL A 828 -2.31 33.67 17.74
N TRP A 829 -3.05 32.59 17.52
CA TRP A 829 -2.95 31.78 16.32
C TRP A 829 -3.48 32.50 15.07
N TYR A 830 -4.59 33.24 15.18
CA TYR A 830 -5.23 33.91 14.04
C TYR A 830 -4.81 35.38 13.82
N MET A 831 -4.03 35.98 14.73
CA MET A 831 -3.65 37.41 14.67
C MET A 831 -2.90 37.79 13.37
N HIS A 832 -2.17 36.84 12.77
CA HIS A 832 -1.34 37.07 11.60
C HIS A 832 -2.10 36.93 10.26
N ASP A 833 -3.29 36.31 10.28
CA ASP A 833 -4.09 36.03 9.09
C ASP A 833 -4.49 37.29 8.31
N PRO A 834 -4.96 38.39 8.93
CA PRO A 834 -5.31 39.61 8.19
C PRO A 834 -4.13 40.19 7.40
N LEU A 835 -2.92 40.13 7.97
CA LEU A 835 -1.70 40.62 7.31
C LEU A 835 -1.27 39.70 6.16
N MET A 836 -1.37 38.38 6.38
CA MET A 836 -1.06 37.38 5.35
C MET A 836 -2.01 37.47 4.16
N VAL A 837 -3.31 37.70 4.40
CA VAL A 837 -4.29 37.86 3.32
C VAL A 837 -4.01 39.11 2.50
N LEU A 838 -3.68 40.24 3.13
CA LEU A 838 -3.30 41.47 2.40
C LEU A 838 -2.08 41.26 1.51
N LEU A 839 -1.08 40.53 2.01
CA LEU A 839 0.12 40.20 1.24
C LEU A 839 -0.21 39.28 0.04
N GLN A 840 -1.00 38.23 0.26
CA GLN A 840 -1.38 37.25 -0.76
C GLN A 840 -2.26 37.86 -1.86
N VAL A 841 -3.24 38.70 -1.49
CA VAL A 841 -4.09 39.41 -2.46
C VAL A 841 -3.25 40.37 -3.29
N THR A 842 -2.34 41.13 -2.67
CA THR A 842 -1.47 42.07 -3.38
C THR A 842 -0.53 41.33 -4.35
N LEU A 843 0.09 40.23 -3.93
CA LEU A 843 0.98 39.43 -4.77
C LEU A 843 0.22 38.80 -5.95
N ALA A 844 -0.98 38.26 -5.70
CA ALA A 844 -1.81 37.67 -6.73
C ALA A 844 -2.31 38.70 -7.76
N LEU A 845 -2.65 39.92 -7.33
CA LEU A 845 -3.00 41.02 -8.24
C LEU A 845 -1.80 41.45 -9.09
N ILE A 846 -0.59 41.48 -8.53
CA ILE A 846 0.64 41.77 -9.29
C ILE A 846 0.89 40.68 -10.34
N ILE A 847 0.69 39.40 -9.99
CA ILE A 847 0.83 38.26 -10.91
C ILE A 847 -0.24 38.32 -12.00
N LEU A 848 -1.50 38.58 -11.66
CA LEU A 848 -2.60 38.71 -12.62
C LEU A 848 -2.40 39.90 -13.56
N TYR A 849 -1.94 41.05 -13.05
CA TYR A 849 -1.65 42.23 -13.86
C TYR A 849 -0.48 41.98 -14.82
N LYS A 850 0.58 41.31 -14.37
CA LYS A 850 1.70 40.92 -15.26
C LYS A 850 1.30 39.92 -16.34
N ASN A 851 0.32 39.07 -16.08
CA ASN A 851 -0.12 38.03 -17.02
C ASN A 851 -1.23 38.48 -17.97
N LEU A 852 -2.19 39.29 -17.51
CA LEU A 852 -3.42 39.65 -18.23
C LEU A 852 -3.56 41.16 -18.51
N GLY A 853 -2.61 41.98 -18.08
CA GLY A 853 -2.65 43.44 -18.25
C GLY A 853 -3.90 44.06 -17.62
N LEU A 854 -4.58 44.94 -18.37
CA LEU A 854 -5.81 45.62 -17.94
C LEU A 854 -6.96 44.66 -17.59
N GLY A 855 -6.92 43.41 -18.08
CA GLY A 855 -7.89 42.38 -17.70
C GLY A 855 -7.90 42.04 -16.20
N ALA A 856 -6.79 42.28 -15.49
CA ALA A 856 -6.70 42.06 -14.04
C ALA A 856 -7.64 42.99 -13.23
N ILE A 857 -8.04 44.13 -13.80
CA ILE A 857 -8.99 45.05 -13.15
C ILE A 857 -10.39 44.41 -13.06
N ALA A 858 -10.81 43.69 -14.10
CA ALA A 858 -12.09 42.96 -14.09
C ALA A 858 -12.09 41.85 -13.03
N SER A 859 -10.96 41.17 -12.85
CA SER A 859 -10.76 40.20 -11.76
C SER A 859 -10.92 40.85 -10.38
N LEU A 860 -10.28 42.01 -10.17
CA LEU A 860 -10.36 42.73 -8.90
C LEU A 860 -11.81 43.14 -8.58
N VAL A 861 -12.53 43.69 -9.56
CA VAL A 861 -13.94 44.09 -9.42
C VAL A 861 -14.82 42.87 -9.12
N ALA A 862 -14.68 41.77 -9.87
CA ALA A 862 -15.45 40.55 -9.64
C ALA A 862 -15.17 39.95 -8.25
N THR A 863 -13.92 40.01 -7.78
CA THR A 863 -13.53 39.55 -6.45
C THR A 863 -14.18 40.37 -5.34
N ILE A 864 -14.17 41.71 -5.48
CA ILE A 864 -14.83 42.61 -4.52
C ILE A 864 -16.34 42.36 -4.49
N LEU A 865 -16.98 42.13 -5.63
CA LEU A 865 -18.42 41.84 -5.70
C LEU A 865 -18.78 40.53 -4.97
N VAL A 866 -17.98 39.48 -5.15
CA VAL A 866 -18.21 38.21 -4.43
C VAL A 866 -17.96 38.37 -2.92
N MET A 867 -16.97 39.17 -2.53
CA MET A 867 -16.73 39.50 -1.12
C MET A 867 -17.92 40.26 -0.50
N LEU A 868 -18.45 41.27 -1.18
CA LEU A 868 -19.61 42.03 -0.72
C LEU A 868 -20.87 41.16 -0.62
N ALA A 869 -21.03 40.16 -1.49
CA ALA A 869 -22.14 39.22 -1.44
C ALA A 869 -22.11 38.29 -0.21
N ASN A 870 -20.95 38.04 0.39
CA ASN A 870 -20.81 37.19 1.58
C ASN A 870 -21.14 37.93 2.90
N LEU A 871 -20.99 39.25 2.96
CA LEU A 871 -21.27 40.05 4.17
C LEU A 871 -22.72 39.90 4.71
N PRO A 872 -23.79 40.01 3.88
CA PRO A 872 -25.15 39.83 4.38
C PRO A 872 -25.46 38.38 4.80
N LEU A 873 -24.81 37.39 4.17
CA LEU A 873 -24.95 35.98 4.54
C LEU A 873 -24.34 35.71 5.91
N ALA A 874 -23.17 36.30 6.20
CA ALA A 874 -22.52 36.20 7.50
C ALA A 874 -23.37 36.81 8.63
N SER A 875 -23.93 38.02 8.43
CA SER A 875 -24.79 38.65 9.47
C SER A 875 -26.09 37.87 9.70
N LEU A 876 -26.65 37.24 8.66
CA LEU A 876 -27.82 36.38 8.78
C LEU A 876 -27.50 35.10 9.56
N GLN A 877 -26.32 34.52 9.31
CA GLN A 877 -25.82 33.35 9.99
C GLN A 877 -25.63 33.62 11.49
N GLU A 878 -25.04 34.76 11.86
CA GLU A 878 -24.91 35.20 13.26
C GLU A 878 -26.27 35.34 13.95
N LYS A 879 -27.23 36.00 13.30
CA LYS A 879 -28.60 36.17 13.83
C LYS A 879 -29.31 34.83 14.06
N PHE A 880 -29.13 33.87 13.17
CA PHE A 880 -29.71 32.53 13.33
C PHE A 880 -28.99 31.71 14.40
N GLN A 881 -27.67 31.89 14.54
CA GLN A 881 -26.90 31.30 15.63
C GLN A 881 -27.37 31.83 16.99
N GLU A 882 -27.57 33.14 17.12
CA GLU A 882 -28.08 33.74 18.35
C GLU A 882 -29.49 33.21 18.71
N GLY A 883 -30.38 33.10 17.70
CA GLY A 883 -31.71 32.51 17.87
C GLY A 883 -31.69 31.04 18.27
N LEU A 884 -30.74 30.27 17.71
CA LEU A 884 -30.50 28.88 18.08
C LEU A 884 -30.00 28.76 19.53
N MET A 885 -29.02 29.57 19.93
CA MET A 885 -28.47 29.57 21.29
C MET A 885 -29.54 29.93 22.33
N LYS A 886 -30.33 30.99 22.09
CA LYS A 886 -31.48 31.36 22.96
C LYS A 886 -32.50 30.22 23.10
N SER A 887 -32.74 29.46 22.02
CA SER A 887 -33.68 28.33 22.03
C SER A 887 -33.10 27.10 22.75
N LYS A 888 -31.80 26.83 22.54
CA LYS A 888 -31.04 25.77 23.23
C LYS A 888 -31.04 26.01 24.74
N ASP A 889 -30.80 27.24 25.18
CA ASP A 889 -30.85 27.64 26.59
C ASP A 889 -32.23 27.47 27.20
N LYS A 890 -33.29 27.91 26.51
CA LYS A 890 -34.68 27.73 26.98
C LYS A 890 -35.03 26.26 27.15
N ARG A 891 -34.67 25.40 26.18
CA ARG A 891 -34.88 23.95 26.29
C ARG A 891 -34.07 23.36 27.44
N MET A 892 -32.80 23.74 27.57
CA MET A 892 -31.93 23.24 28.63
C MET A 892 -32.46 23.60 30.01
N LYS A 893 -32.89 24.86 30.20
CA LYS A 893 -33.51 25.33 31.45
C LYS A 893 -34.79 24.56 31.79
N ALA A 894 -35.69 24.40 30.81
CA ALA A 894 -36.93 23.62 31.00
C ALA A 894 -36.64 22.14 31.30
N THR A 895 -35.64 21.55 30.64
CA THR A 895 -35.22 20.16 30.87
C THR A 895 -34.67 19.99 32.29
N LEU A 896 -33.83 20.92 32.75
CA LEU A 896 -33.27 20.90 34.10
C LEU A 896 -34.36 21.08 35.17
N GLU A 897 -35.32 21.98 34.96
CA GLU A 897 -36.45 22.19 35.87
C GLU A 897 -37.35 20.95 35.98
N ILE A 898 -37.61 20.28 34.86
CA ILE A 898 -38.37 19.02 34.82
C ILE A 898 -37.60 17.89 35.51
N LEU A 899 -36.29 17.76 35.26
CA LEU A 899 -35.45 16.74 35.90
C LEU A 899 -35.35 16.93 37.41
N ARG A 900 -35.25 18.18 37.88
CA ARG A 900 -35.22 18.53 39.30
C ARG A 900 -36.52 18.15 40.03
N ASN A 901 -37.66 18.18 39.32
CA ASN A 901 -38.98 17.87 39.89
C ASN A 901 -39.54 16.48 39.47
N MET A 902 -38.69 15.60 38.93
CA MET A 902 -39.09 14.32 38.33
C MET A 902 -39.90 13.40 39.27
N LYS A 903 -39.62 13.41 40.58
CA LYS A 903 -40.35 12.58 41.55
C LYS A 903 -41.83 12.97 41.64
N ILE A 904 -42.13 14.27 41.67
CA ILE A 904 -43.51 14.79 41.73
C ILE A 904 -44.23 14.50 40.41
N LEU A 905 -43.54 14.70 39.29
CA LEU A 905 -44.09 14.46 37.95
C LEU A 905 -44.47 12.98 37.74
N LYS A 906 -43.66 12.04 38.24
CA LYS A 906 -43.97 10.60 38.21
C LYS A 906 -45.11 10.21 39.14
N LEU A 907 -45.17 10.81 40.34
CA LEU A 907 -46.26 10.54 41.30
C LEU A 907 -47.63 10.95 40.72
N GLN A 908 -47.67 12.01 39.93
CA GLN A 908 -48.89 12.52 39.28
C GLN A 908 -49.10 11.96 37.85
N ALA A 909 -48.22 11.07 37.37
CA ALA A 909 -48.21 10.53 36.01
C ALA A 909 -48.21 11.60 34.89
N TRP A 910 -47.58 12.76 35.14
CA TRP A 910 -47.54 13.89 34.20
C TRP A 910 -46.34 13.85 33.25
N GLU A 911 -45.50 12.81 33.29
CA GLU A 911 -44.28 12.71 32.47
C GLU A 911 -44.55 12.93 30.97
N MET A 912 -45.65 12.39 30.43
CA MET A 912 -45.97 12.50 29.01
C MET A 912 -46.34 13.92 28.60
N LYS A 913 -47.01 14.67 29.50
CA LYS A 913 -47.40 16.07 29.26
C LYS A 913 -46.18 16.99 29.23
N PHE A 914 -45.25 16.82 30.15
CA PHE A 914 -44.01 17.60 30.18
C PHE A 914 -42.99 17.17 29.12
N LEU A 915 -42.96 15.88 28.77
CA LEU A 915 -42.19 15.39 27.62
C LEU A 915 -42.69 16.02 26.31
N SER A 916 -44.01 16.16 26.14
CA SER A 916 -44.59 16.88 25.00
C SER A 916 -44.10 18.33 24.95
N LYS A 917 -44.00 19.01 26.10
CA LYS A 917 -43.49 20.39 26.15
C LYS A 917 -42.00 20.49 25.79
N ILE A 918 -41.18 19.52 26.20
CA ILE A 918 -39.77 19.45 25.77
C ILE A 918 -39.67 19.19 24.26
N ARG A 919 -40.52 18.32 23.69
CA ARG A 919 -40.55 18.06 22.24
C ARG A 919 -40.97 19.29 21.44
N GLU A 920 -41.92 20.08 21.95
CA GLU A 920 -42.33 21.35 21.35
C GLU A 920 -41.15 22.36 21.32
N LEU A 921 -40.45 22.54 22.45
CA LEU A 921 -39.26 23.39 22.52
C LEU A 921 -38.14 22.90 21.60
N ARG A 922 -37.95 21.58 21.49
CA ARG A 922 -37.00 20.97 20.56
C ARG A 922 -37.39 21.21 19.10
N GLY A 923 -38.69 21.23 18.78
CA GLY A 923 -39.18 21.58 17.45
C GLY A 923 -38.81 23.02 17.06
N ILE A 924 -38.93 23.95 18.00
CA ILE A 924 -38.51 25.36 17.80
C ILE A 924 -36.99 25.47 17.63
N GLU A 925 -36.21 24.78 18.47
CA GLU A 925 -34.73 24.70 18.37
C GLU A 925 -34.30 24.14 17.00
N VAL A 926 -34.89 23.04 16.56
CA VAL A 926 -34.62 22.43 15.25
C VAL A 926 -35.02 23.38 14.11
N GLY A 927 -36.06 24.19 14.27
CA GLY A 927 -36.45 25.22 13.31
C GLY A 927 -35.36 26.29 13.13
N TRP A 928 -34.76 26.77 14.22
CA TRP A 928 -33.62 27.70 14.16
C TRP A 928 -32.35 27.04 13.62
N LEU A 929 -32.10 25.79 14.01
CA LEU A 929 -30.99 24.99 13.50
C LEU A 929 -31.06 24.84 11.98
N LYS A 930 -32.23 24.49 11.41
CA LYS A 930 -32.42 24.39 9.97
C LYS A 930 -32.10 25.70 9.25
N LYS A 931 -32.58 26.84 9.77
CA LYS A 931 -32.29 28.15 9.19
C LYS A 931 -30.79 28.46 9.21
N PHE A 932 -30.11 28.17 10.32
CA PHE A 932 -28.66 28.33 10.45
C PHE A 932 -27.89 27.45 9.44
N VAL A 933 -28.23 26.16 9.37
CA VAL A 933 -27.60 25.18 8.48
C VAL A 933 -27.80 25.54 7.01
N TYR A 934 -29.01 25.91 6.59
CA TYR A 934 -29.26 26.33 5.20
C TYR A 934 -28.48 27.57 4.82
N THR A 935 -28.30 28.50 5.76
CA THR A 935 -27.50 29.70 5.54
C THR A 935 -26.01 29.35 5.42
N CYS A 936 -25.50 28.45 6.27
CA CYS A 936 -24.12 27.94 6.16
C CYS A 936 -23.84 27.24 4.82
N ALA A 937 -24.81 26.44 4.33
CA ALA A 937 -24.71 25.77 3.04
C ALA A 937 -24.71 26.78 1.87
N LEU A 938 -25.55 27.82 1.95
CA LEU A 938 -25.58 28.90 0.96
C LEU A 938 -24.27 29.70 0.93
N THR A 939 -23.73 30.06 2.11
CA THR A 939 -22.42 30.71 2.24
C THR A 939 -21.32 29.84 1.64
N SER A 940 -21.33 28.54 1.92
CA SER A 940 -20.37 27.59 1.35
C SER A 940 -20.48 27.51 -0.18
N PHE A 941 -21.69 27.53 -0.74
CA PHE A 941 -21.89 27.52 -2.19
C PHE A 941 -21.36 28.79 -2.87
N VAL A 942 -21.67 29.97 -2.32
CA VAL A 942 -21.16 31.26 -2.85
C VAL A 942 -19.63 31.31 -2.75
N PHE A 943 -19.06 30.79 -1.65
CA PHE A 943 -17.62 30.72 -1.45
C PHE A 943 -16.92 29.83 -2.47
N TRP A 944 -17.30 28.57 -2.57
CA TRP A 944 -16.67 27.64 -3.50
C TRP A 944 -16.90 28.10 -4.95
N GLY A 945 -18.05 28.71 -5.26
CA GLY A 945 -18.41 29.27 -6.58
C GLY A 945 -17.60 30.50 -7.02
N ALA A 946 -16.95 31.20 -6.08
CA ALA A 946 -16.26 32.47 -6.32
C ALA A 946 -15.18 32.40 -7.42
N PRO A 947 -14.24 31.43 -7.42
CA PRO A 947 -13.14 31.43 -8.38
C PRO A 947 -13.63 31.22 -9.82
N THR A 948 -14.67 30.40 -10.00
CA THR A 948 -15.28 30.15 -11.30
C THR A 948 -15.93 31.42 -11.85
N PHE A 949 -16.65 32.16 -11.00
CA PHE A 949 -17.28 33.43 -11.39
C PHE A 949 -16.25 34.50 -11.75
N VAL A 950 -15.23 34.69 -10.90
CA VAL A 950 -14.14 35.65 -11.14
C VAL A 950 -13.36 35.31 -12.41
N THR A 951 -13.10 34.03 -12.65
CA THR A 951 -12.40 33.54 -13.85
C THR A 951 -13.21 33.86 -15.12
N VAL A 952 -14.51 33.55 -15.13
CA VAL A 952 -15.39 33.80 -16.28
C VAL A 952 -15.49 35.30 -16.56
N ALA A 953 -15.74 36.12 -15.54
CA ALA A 953 -15.82 37.57 -15.69
C ALA A 953 -14.50 38.17 -16.26
N THR A 954 -13.36 37.67 -15.79
CA THR A 954 -12.04 38.14 -16.23
C THR A 954 -11.76 37.79 -17.68
N PHE A 955 -11.99 36.53 -18.09
CA PHE A 955 -11.72 36.14 -19.48
C PHE A 955 -12.71 36.75 -20.48
N VAL A 956 -13.96 36.98 -20.09
CA VAL A 956 -14.92 37.73 -20.89
C VAL A 956 -14.46 39.17 -21.09
N ALA A 957 -13.97 39.84 -20.04
CA ALA A 957 -13.41 41.18 -20.15
C ALA A 957 -12.15 41.22 -21.04
N CYS A 958 -11.24 40.25 -20.90
CA CYS A 958 -10.06 40.14 -21.77
C CYS A 958 -10.43 39.98 -23.25
N MET A 959 -11.49 39.21 -23.55
CA MET A 959 -11.99 39.06 -24.93
C MET A 959 -12.58 40.37 -25.48
N LEU A 960 -13.38 41.08 -24.69
CA LEU A 960 -13.98 42.36 -25.09
C LEU A 960 -12.91 43.45 -25.33
N MET A 961 -11.79 43.37 -24.61
CA MET A 961 -10.65 44.30 -24.76
C MET A 961 -9.63 43.86 -25.83
N GLY A 962 -9.87 42.76 -26.55
CA GLY A 962 -8.98 42.28 -27.61
C GLY A 962 -7.62 41.76 -27.12
N ILE A 963 -7.50 41.36 -25.85
CA ILE A 963 -6.25 40.87 -25.26
C ILE A 963 -6.01 39.42 -25.71
N PRO A 964 -4.87 39.08 -26.34
CA PRO A 964 -4.60 37.73 -26.83
C PRO A 964 -4.42 36.73 -25.68
N LEU A 965 -5.36 35.78 -25.58
CA LEU A 965 -5.41 34.73 -24.56
C LEU A 965 -4.68 33.47 -25.03
N GLU A 966 -3.36 33.45 -24.87
CA GLU A 966 -2.54 32.25 -25.10
C GLU A 966 -2.72 31.22 -23.98
N SER A 967 -2.61 29.93 -24.31
CA SER A 967 -2.82 28.81 -23.37
C SER A 967 -1.97 28.91 -22.10
N GLY A 968 -0.73 29.40 -22.21
CA GLY A 968 0.15 29.63 -21.07
C GLY A 968 -0.35 30.71 -20.10
N LYS A 969 -0.95 31.79 -20.61
CA LYS A 969 -1.51 32.89 -19.80
C LYS A 969 -2.80 32.47 -19.10
N ILE A 970 -3.65 31.69 -19.80
CA ILE A 970 -4.90 31.15 -19.24
C ILE A 970 -4.63 30.20 -18.07
N LEU A 971 -3.68 29.26 -18.23
CA LEU A 971 -3.33 28.30 -17.19
C LEU A 971 -2.69 28.98 -15.97
N SER A 972 -1.85 30.00 -16.19
CA SER A 972 -1.26 30.77 -15.09
C SER A 972 -2.29 31.63 -14.35
N ALA A 973 -3.24 32.24 -15.07
CA ALA A 973 -4.34 32.99 -14.46
C ALA A 973 -5.27 32.08 -13.63
N LEU A 974 -5.65 30.91 -14.17
CA LEU A 974 -6.46 29.90 -13.46
C LEU A 974 -5.79 29.41 -12.17
N ALA A 975 -4.47 29.16 -12.21
CA ALA A 975 -3.72 28.78 -11.02
C ALA A 975 -3.70 29.91 -9.98
N THR A 976 -3.55 31.16 -10.43
CA THR A 976 -3.54 32.34 -9.53
C THR A 976 -4.93 32.56 -8.89
N PHE A 977 -6.02 32.34 -9.62
CA PHE A 977 -7.38 32.39 -9.07
C PHE A 977 -7.65 31.32 -8.01
N ARG A 978 -7.06 30.12 -8.15
CA ARG A 978 -7.16 29.07 -7.12
C ARG A 978 -6.36 29.41 -5.86
N ILE A 979 -5.21 30.07 -6.00
CA ILE A 979 -4.40 30.51 -4.85
C ILE A 979 -5.13 31.61 -4.05
N LEU A 980 -5.90 32.47 -4.71
CA LEU A 980 -6.72 33.50 -4.06
C LEU A 980 -7.92 32.94 -3.28
N GLN A 981 -8.23 31.64 -3.38
CA GLN A 981 -9.44 31.05 -2.82
C GLN A 981 -9.47 31.05 -1.28
N GLU A 982 -8.46 30.48 -0.62
CA GLU A 982 -8.41 30.46 0.85
C GLU A 982 -8.24 31.85 1.49
N PRO A 983 -7.43 32.77 0.94
CA PRO A 983 -7.27 34.10 1.54
C PRO A 983 -8.58 34.91 1.49
N ILE A 984 -9.34 34.81 0.39
CA ILE A 984 -10.66 35.46 0.27
C ILE A 984 -11.67 34.86 1.27
N TYR A 985 -11.57 33.56 1.56
CA TYR A 985 -12.38 32.88 2.58
C TYR A 985 -12.14 33.47 3.96
N ASN A 986 -10.86 33.47 4.37
CA ASN A 986 -10.47 33.87 5.71
C ASN A 986 -10.81 35.34 5.96
N LEU A 987 -10.71 36.20 4.94
CA LEU A 987 -11.09 37.60 5.03
C LEU A 987 -12.57 37.83 5.40
N SER A 988 -13.47 36.93 4.98
CA SER A 988 -14.90 37.00 5.29
C SER A 988 -15.25 36.56 6.72
N LEU A 989 -14.33 35.86 7.38
CA LEU A 989 -14.46 35.36 8.75
C LEU A 989 -13.83 36.29 9.80
N ILE A 990 -12.94 37.21 9.39
CA ILE A 990 -12.32 38.17 10.30
C ILE A 990 -13.36 38.98 11.10
N PRO A 991 -14.44 39.52 10.49
CA PRO A 991 -15.43 40.30 11.24
C PRO A 991 -16.30 39.49 12.21
N SER A 992 -16.32 38.15 12.10
CA SER A 992 -17.11 37.27 12.99
C SER A 992 -16.27 36.60 14.08
N GLN A 993 -14.95 36.71 14.00
CA GLN A 993 -14.00 36.20 15.00
C GLN A 993 -13.45 37.29 15.95
N TRP A 994 -13.61 38.56 15.56
CA TRP A 994 -13.41 39.75 16.41
C TRP A 994 -14.74 40.17 17.03
#